data_AF-A0AA38X690-F1
#
_entry.id   AF-A0AA38X690-F1
#
_cell.length_a   1.000
_cell.length_b   1.000
_cell.length_c   1.000
_cell.angle_alpha   90.00
_cell.angle_beta   90.00
_cell.angle_gamma   90.00
#
_symmetry.space_group_name_H-M   'P 1'
#
loop_
_entity.id
_entity.type
_entity.pdbx_description
1 polymer ?
#
loop_
_entity_poly.entity_id
_entity_poly.type
_entity_poly.pdbx_seq_one_letter_code
_entity_poly.pdbx_strand_id
1 'polypeptide(L)'
;MASSGRDFNYDEKPGSGAPPHFMDETPISRGVRTNSTTDEEYGQRRGSRKHSVVASIKANYGLAEPSARYEESIKVEYDNTHRKLKPRHIQLIGIGGTIGTALYVQIGRGLLNGGPGSLFMAFTIWCTFILCVTNCMAEMVTYAPISSPFIRFAGRYVDEAFGVAAGYNFFVFEAMLVPFEIVACNVIIHFWSDIVPPGGIIAIVICCYAVVNLFAVKYYGETEFWLALGKMLLIIGLIIYTFIAMLGGNPLHDRFGFRYWRDPGSFTELYYGGSLGRFLGFLQCLIQASFTIAGPDYVSMAAGEAENPRKVLPRAYKAVFYRLTTFFMLGSLCVGILVPYNDEELTTAFSTGKPGAAASPYVVSMNRLRIKVLPHIVNAMVLGSAFSAGNSYVYCASRSLFGLALEGKAPRIFTRCTKNGVPIYCVGLVLLISLLAFLQVSNDAAVVLNWFVSLVTASQLINFSVMAYTFIAFKKALETQGIDRNSLPYKSWWQPFSAYYALVGCFIMTFVGGYTVFLPGFWDVPNFLFSYMMCAVFPVLFVGWKFIKKTKWLKPEEVDLTKDLDEIAEYERNYVPKPPRPSETSFSAPKVDEEFAAYGAERKTDTAQALLDLSMSMLLQVSKKPRHRLESSRLLEARRGREKECTFERLGINVPGQ
;
A
#
# COMPACT_ATOMS: atom_id res chain seq x y z
N MET A 1 62.68 -6.00 8.01
CA MET A 1 63.30 -7.34 8.06
C MET A 1 62.45 -8.23 7.16
N ALA A 2 62.79 -8.42 5.88
CA ALA A 2 63.81 -9.36 5.37
C ALA A 2 63.59 -10.78 5.90
N SER A 3 63.60 -11.88 5.15
CA SER A 3 63.61 -12.19 3.71
C SER A 3 63.41 -13.73 3.63
N SER A 4 63.14 -14.23 2.42
CA SER A 4 63.67 -15.50 1.89
C SER A 4 63.22 -16.86 2.45
N GLY A 5 62.71 -17.70 1.54
CA GLY A 5 63.54 -18.83 1.11
C GLY A 5 62.85 -20.18 0.82
N ARG A 6 62.80 -20.49 -0.49
CA ARG A 6 63.31 -21.71 -1.16
C ARG A 6 62.30 -22.64 -1.85
N ASP A 7 62.45 -22.64 -3.17
CA ASP A 7 62.13 -23.70 -4.14
C ASP A 7 62.93 -24.99 -3.87
N PHE A 8 62.37 -26.13 -4.30
CA PHE A 8 63.12 -27.24 -4.88
C PHE A 8 62.26 -27.95 -5.94
N ASN A 9 62.86 -28.10 -7.11
CA ASN A 9 62.37 -28.70 -8.34
C ASN A 9 63.11 -30.04 -8.55
N TYR A 10 62.51 -31.05 -9.17
CA TYR A 10 63.21 -32.10 -9.94
C TYR A 10 62.23 -32.90 -10.83
N ASP A 11 62.80 -33.41 -11.91
CA ASP A 11 62.25 -33.68 -13.25
C ASP A 11 61.84 -35.14 -13.55
N GLU A 12 61.27 -35.31 -14.75
CA GLU A 12 61.46 -36.42 -15.74
C GLU A 12 60.58 -37.72 -15.73
N LYS A 13 59.54 -37.72 -16.61
CA LYS A 13 59.23 -38.56 -17.83
C LYS A 13 59.59 -40.09 -17.91
N PRO A 14 59.15 -40.87 -18.95
CA PRO A 14 57.88 -40.95 -19.73
C PRO A 14 57.43 -42.40 -20.14
N GLY A 15 56.33 -42.53 -20.92
CA GLY A 15 56.00 -43.69 -21.80
C GLY A 15 54.69 -44.42 -21.42
N SER A 16 53.85 -44.98 -22.30
CA SER A 16 53.80 -45.18 -23.75
C SER A 16 52.49 -45.92 -24.07
N GLY A 17 51.86 -45.70 -25.23
CA GLY A 17 51.08 -46.74 -25.92
C GLY A 17 49.56 -46.55 -26.06
N ALA A 18 49.16 -46.19 -27.29
CA ALA A 18 47.89 -46.52 -27.96
C ALA A 18 48.27 -47.09 -29.35
N PRO A 19 47.38 -47.63 -30.22
CA PRO A 19 45.98 -48.10 -30.13
C PRO A 19 45.90 -49.59 -30.67
N PRO A 20 44.85 -50.19 -31.35
CA PRO A 20 44.06 -49.68 -32.50
C PRO A 20 42.56 -50.11 -32.59
N HIS A 21 41.92 -49.59 -33.65
CA HIS A 21 40.57 -49.76 -34.22
C HIS A 21 40.02 -51.20 -34.42
N PHE A 22 38.68 -51.34 -34.53
CA PHE A 22 38.03 -52.13 -35.61
C PHE A 22 36.56 -51.70 -35.85
N MET A 23 36.13 -51.82 -37.12
CA MET A 23 34.88 -51.38 -37.73
C MET A 23 33.70 -52.38 -37.60
N ASP A 24 32.52 -51.87 -37.95
CA ASP A 24 31.56 -52.42 -38.94
C ASP A 24 30.16 -52.95 -38.55
N GLU A 25 29.20 -52.41 -39.33
CA GLU A 25 28.02 -53.02 -39.97
C GLU A 25 26.68 -53.29 -39.22
N THR A 26 25.67 -52.49 -39.61
CA THR A 26 24.23 -52.83 -39.86
C THR A 26 24.09 -53.95 -40.91
N PRO A 27 22.94 -54.65 -41.21
CA PRO A 27 21.61 -54.06 -41.52
C PRO A 27 20.32 -54.99 -41.46
N ILE A 28 19.19 -54.48 -42.01
CA ILE A 28 18.02 -55.16 -42.66
C ILE A 28 16.83 -55.59 -41.77
N SER A 29 15.67 -54.90 -41.77
CA SER A 29 14.51 -54.83 -42.71
C SER A 29 13.46 -55.96 -42.62
N ARG A 30 12.18 -55.59 -42.45
CA ARG A 30 10.99 -56.00 -43.25
C ARG A 30 9.69 -55.49 -42.61
N GLY A 31 8.81 -54.89 -43.41
CA GLY A 31 7.49 -54.41 -43.01
C GLY A 31 6.36 -55.28 -43.58
N VAL A 32 5.13 -55.08 -43.07
CA VAL A 32 3.85 -55.36 -43.75
C VAL A 32 2.77 -54.40 -43.21
N ARG A 33 1.97 -53.83 -44.11
CA ARG A 33 0.76 -53.01 -43.87
C ARG A 33 -0.49 -53.93 -43.79
N THR A 34 -1.51 -53.57 -43.00
CA THR A 34 -2.78 -52.97 -43.47
C THR A 34 -3.92 -53.05 -42.43
N ASN A 35 -4.61 -51.90 -42.29
CA ASN A 35 -6.05 -51.67 -42.11
C ASN A 35 -6.80 -52.22 -40.88
N SER A 36 -7.25 -51.32 -40.01
CA SER A 36 -8.60 -50.67 -40.03
C SER A 36 -9.19 -50.49 -38.62
N THR A 37 -9.65 -49.25 -38.35
CA THR A 37 -10.78 -48.83 -37.48
C THR A 37 -10.82 -49.34 -36.03
N THR A 38 -10.98 -48.57 -34.96
CA THR A 38 -11.30 -47.16 -34.71
C THR A 38 -11.19 -47.02 -33.18
N ASP A 39 -10.57 -45.93 -32.73
CA ASP A 39 -10.80 -45.16 -31.51
C ASP A 39 -10.91 -45.81 -30.10
N GLU A 40 -10.35 -45.03 -29.16
CA GLU A 40 -10.42 -45.08 -27.70
C GLU A 40 -9.25 -45.76 -26.95
N GLU A 41 -8.70 -45.01 -25.99
CA GLU A 41 -7.58 -45.32 -25.07
C GLU A 41 -6.12 -45.15 -25.56
N TYR A 42 -5.66 -43.93 -25.81
CA TYR A 42 -4.21 -43.63 -25.73
C TYR A 42 -3.93 -42.18 -25.29
N GLY A 43 -3.74 -41.98 -23.97
CA GLY A 43 -3.26 -40.70 -23.43
C GLY A 43 -2.63 -40.77 -22.05
N GLN A 44 -2.43 -41.96 -21.47
CA GLN A 44 -2.11 -42.09 -20.05
C GLN A 44 -1.19 -43.27 -19.73
N ARG A 45 -0.06 -43.43 -20.46
CA ARG A 45 0.98 -44.43 -20.12
C ARG A 45 2.32 -44.14 -20.82
N ARG A 46 2.99 -43.01 -20.51
CA ARG A 46 4.38 -42.78 -20.99
C ARG A 46 5.35 -42.09 -20.01
N GLY A 47 5.02 -41.99 -18.72
CA GLY A 47 5.92 -41.43 -17.70
C GLY A 47 6.72 -42.45 -16.86
N SER A 48 6.24 -43.70 -16.73
CA SER A 48 6.72 -44.61 -15.68
C SER A 48 7.94 -45.47 -16.04
N ARG A 49 8.48 -45.40 -17.26
CA ARG A 49 9.58 -46.28 -17.72
C ARG A 49 10.99 -45.69 -17.62
N LYS A 50 11.14 -44.38 -17.37
CA LYS A 50 12.48 -43.75 -17.27
C LYS A 50 13.12 -43.90 -15.88
N HIS A 51 12.33 -44.05 -14.81
CA HIS A 51 12.88 -44.23 -13.46
C HIS A 51 13.46 -45.63 -13.19
N SER A 52 13.03 -46.64 -13.94
CA SER A 52 13.51 -48.02 -13.76
C SER A 52 14.93 -48.23 -14.30
N VAL A 53 15.33 -47.54 -15.37
CA VAL A 53 16.65 -47.74 -16.02
C VAL A 53 17.79 -47.08 -15.23
N VAL A 54 17.52 -45.91 -14.62
CA VAL A 54 18.53 -45.20 -13.80
C VAL A 54 18.79 -45.93 -12.48
N ALA A 55 17.77 -46.58 -11.91
CA ALA A 55 17.90 -47.39 -10.71
C ALA A 55 18.71 -48.69 -10.96
N SER A 56 18.53 -49.34 -12.11
CA SER A 56 19.30 -50.53 -12.48
C SER A 56 20.78 -50.24 -12.77
N ILE A 57 21.11 -49.03 -13.25
CA ILE A 57 22.50 -48.65 -13.52
C ILE A 57 23.27 -48.42 -12.22
N LYS A 58 22.65 -47.85 -11.17
CA LYS A 58 23.32 -47.64 -9.87
C LYS A 58 23.62 -48.95 -9.13
N ALA A 59 22.81 -49.99 -9.32
CA ALA A 59 23.00 -51.30 -8.68
C ALA A 59 24.20 -52.09 -9.25
N ASN A 60 24.58 -51.87 -10.51
CA ASN A 60 25.66 -52.61 -11.17
C ASN A 60 27.08 -52.08 -10.86
N TYR A 61 27.21 -50.89 -10.25
CA TYR A 61 28.51 -50.23 -10.05
C TYR A 61 28.98 -50.14 -8.59
N GLY A 62 28.30 -50.77 -7.63
CA GLY A 62 28.84 -51.00 -6.27
C GLY A 62 29.28 -49.73 -5.50
N LEU A 63 28.69 -48.57 -5.79
CA LEU A 63 29.01 -47.34 -5.07
C LEU A 63 28.22 -47.29 -3.75
N ALA A 64 28.92 -47.52 -2.63
CA ALA A 64 28.36 -47.43 -1.29
C ALA A 64 27.92 -45.99 -0.96
N GLU A 65 26.73 -45.83 -0.41
CA GLU A 65 26.26 -44.53 0.13
C GLU A 65 27.00 -44.20 1.45
N PRO A 66 27.45 -42.96 1.66
CA PRO A 66 27.97 -42.55 2.97
C PRO A 66 26.81 -42.44 3.97
N SER A 67 26.99 -43.06 5.14
CA SER A 67 26.05 -43.07 6.26
C SER A 67 25.56 -41.67 6.64
N ALA A 68 24.26 -41.41 6.46
CA ALA A 68 23.59 -40.19 6.92
C ALA A 68 23.46 -40.21 8.45
N ARG A 69 24.27 -39.38 9.11
CA ARG A 69 24.07 -38.97 10.50
C ARG A 69 22.81 -38.09 10.53
N TYR A 70 21.85 -38.45 11.39
CA TYR A 70 20.57 -37.73 11.55
C TYR A 70 20.81 -36.26 11.98
N GLU A 71 20.81 -35.36 11.01
CA GLU A 71 20.40 -33.96 11.21
C GLU A 71 18.91 -33.90 10.90
N GLU A 72 18.11 -33.64 11.92
CA GLU A 72 16.67 -33.40 11.82
C GLU A 72 16.44 -32.08 11.06
N SER A 73 16.52 -32.15 9.72
CA SER A 73 16.18 -31.04 8.84
C SER A 73 14.70 -30.71 9.03
N ILE A 74 14.44 -29.55 9.62
CA ILE A 74 13.12 -28.93 9.64
C ILE A 74 12.70 -28.80 8.18
N LYS A 75 11.75 -29.64 7.73
CA LYS A 75 11.04 -29.44 6.47
C LYS A 75 10.35 -28.09 6.56
N VAL A 76 10.92 -27.08 5.92
CA VAL A 76 10.26 -25.80 5.68
C VAL A 76 9.06 -26.11 4.79
N GLU A 77 7.87 -26.09 5.37
CA GLU A 77 6.63 -26.29 4.63
C GLU A 77 6.48 -25.11 3.65
N TYR A 78 6.64 -25.39 2.36
CA TYR A 78 6.57 -24.38 1.31
C TYR A 78 5.21 -23.69 1.31
N ASP A 79 5.21 -22.38 1.05
CA ASP A 79 4.00 -21.61 0.90
C ASP A 79 3.21 -22.10 -0.33
N ASN A 80 2.11 -22.82 -0.11
CA ASN A 80 1.25 -23.39 -1.15
C ASN A 80 0.32 -22.34 -1.81
N THR A 81 0.71 -21.07 -1.78
CA THR A 81 -0.04 -19.99 -2.43
C THR A 81 0.06 -20.14 -3.94
N HIS A 82 -1.10 -20.21 -4.59
CA HIS A 82 -1.14 -20.39 -6.04
C HIS A 82 -1.00 -19.02 -6.71
N ARG A 83 0.02 -18.84 -7.57
CA ARG A 83 0.25 -17.64 -8.39
C ARG A 83 -0.87 -17.42 -9.42
N LYS A 84 -2.00 -16.86 -8.98
CA LYS A 84 -3.25 -16.67 -9.76
C LYS A 84 -3.73 -15.22 -9.81
N LEU A 85 -3.06 -14.29 -9.12
CA LEU A 85 -3.46 -12.89 -9.13
C LEU A 85 -3.04 -12.22 -10.45
N LYS A 86 -4.07 -11.83 -11.21
CA LYS A 86 -3.93 -11.03 -12.44
C LYS A 86 -3.42 -9.61 -12.11
N PRO A 87 -2.76 -8.93 -13.06
CA PRO A 87 -2.27 -7.56 -12.87
C PRO A 87 -3.33 -6.56 -12.36
N ARG A 88 -4.58 -6.70 -12.82
CA ARG A 88 -5.71 -5.86 -12.37
C ARG A 88 -6.02 -6.05 -10.89
N HIS A 89 -5.92 -7.27 -10.37
CA HIS A 89 -6.18 -7.57 -8.95
C HIS A 89 -5.08 -6.95 -8.09
N ILE A 90 -3.82 -7.05 -8.50
CA ILE A 90 -2.68 -6.50 -7.76
C ILE A 90 -2.75 -4.97 -7.68
N GLN A 91 -3.09 -4.29 -8.78
CA GLN A 91 -3.24 -2.84 -8.77
C GLN A 91 -4.38 -2.39 -7.84
N LEU A 92 -5.51 -3.09 -7.86
CA LEU A 92 -6.66 -2.74 -7.02
C LEU A 92 -6.49 -3.15 -5.58
N ILE A 93 -5.78 -4.23 -5.25
CA ILE A 93 -5.39 -4.56 -3.87
C ILE A 93 -4.46 -3.48 -3.33
N GLY A 94 -3.47 -3.05 -4.12
CA GLY A 94 -2.57 -1.96 -3.72
C GLY A 94 -3.27 -0.61 -3.51
N ILE A 95 -4.29 -0.30 -4.31
CA ILE A 95 -5.08 0.95 -4.17
C ILE A 95 -6.13 0.81 -3.06
N GLY A 96 -6.84 -0.31 -3.01
CA GLY A 96 -7.95 -0.56 -2.08
C GLY A 96 -7.51 -0.82 -0.65
N GLY A 97 -6.31 -1.37 -0.45
CA GLY A 97 -5.73 -1.58 0.88
C GLY A 97 -5.18 -0.31 1.53
N THR A 98 -4.97 0.75 0.74
CA THR A 98 -4.38 2.01 1.21
C THR A 98 -5.38 3.13 1.36
N ILE A 99 -6.46 3.11 0.57
CA ILE A 99 -7.56 4.04 0.70
C ILE A 99 -8.52 3.51 1.77
N GLY A 100 -8.38 4.00 2.99
CA GLY A 100 -9.24 3.67 4.14
C GLY A 100 -10.16 4.81 4.57
N THR A 101 -10.91 4.57 5.65
CA THR A 101 -11.77 5.57 6.31
C THR A 101 -11.00 6.80 6.78
N ALA A 102 -9.72 6.64 7.08
CA ALA A 102 -8.82 7.72 7.52
C ALA A 102 -8.79 8.91 6.56
N LEU A 103 -8.80 8.66 5.25
CA LEU A 103 -8.76 9.71 4.22
C LEU A 103 -10.04 10.56 4.20
N TYR A 104 -11.17 9.98 4.57
CA TYR A 104 -12.48 10.64 4.46
C TYR A 104 -12.94 11.26 5.78
N VAL A 105 -12.61 10.63 6.89
CA VAL A 105 -13.09 11.01 8.23
C VAL A 105 -11.97 11.67 9.02
N GLN A 106 -10.88 10.93 9.28
CA GLN A 106 -9.82 11.37 10.20
C GLN A 106 -9.03 12.58 9.70
N ILE A 107 -9.00 12.81 8.39
CA ILE A 107 -8.39 13.99 7.79
C ILE A 107 -8.97 15.31 8.36
N GLY A 108 -10.24 15.30 8.82
CA GLY A 108 -10.88 16.45 9.45
C GLY A 108 -10.19 16.90 10.74
N ARG A 109 -9.66 15.97 11.53
CA ARG A 109 -8.90 16.29 12.75
C ARG A 109 -7.60 17.03 12.42
N GLY A 110 -6.94 16.64 11.33
CA GLY A 110 -5.78 17.37 10.81
C GLY A 110 -6.16 18.79 10.38
N LEU A 111 -7.30 18.97 9.69
CA LEU A 111 -7.78 20.29 9.30
C LEU A 111 -8.02 21.20 10.51
N LEU A 112 -8.72 20.70 11.55
CA LEU A 112 -8.97 21.46 12.79
C LEU A 112 -7.66 21.89 13.47
N ASN A 113 -6.70 20.97 13.55
CA ASN A 113 -5.45 21.17 14.30
C ASN A 113 -4.45 22.10 13.60
N GLY A 114 -4.31 22.03 12.28
CA GLY A 114 -3.26 22.74 11.56
C GLY A 114 -3.75 23.77 10.55
N GLY A 115 -5.02 23.75 10.16
CA GLY A 115 -5.55 24.53 9.06
C GLY A 115 -5.23 23.94 7.68
N PRO A 116 -5.83 24.48 6.61
CA PRO A 116 -5.79 23.88 5.28
C PRO A 116 -4.39 23.89 4.63
N GLY A 117 -3.60 24.94 4.88
CA GLY A 117 -2.22 25.06 4.38
C GLY A 117 -1.29 24.05 5.03
N SER A 118 -1.31 23.94 6.35
CA SER A 118 -0.54 22.93 7.09
C SER A 118 -0.91 21.51 6.66
N LEU A 119 -2.21 21.24 6.51
CA LEU A 119 -2.71 19.92 6.10
C LEU A 119 -2.18 19.52 4.72
N PHE A 120 -2.31 20.40 3.73
CA PHE A 120 -1.83 20.13 2.37
C PHE A 120 -0.31 19.95 2.32
N MET A 121 0.44 20.80 3.03
CA MET A 121 1.89 20.68 3.13
C MET A 121 2.31 19.36 3.77
N ALA A 122 1.67 18.98 4.88
CA ALA A 122 1.97 17.76 5.61
C ALA A 122 1.73 16.49 4.76
N PHE A 123 0.57 16.41 4.09
CA PHE A 123 0.27 15.30 3.19
C PHE A 123 1.24 15.24 2.00
N THR A 124 1.60 16.39 1.43
CA THR A 124 2.56 16.47 0.31
C THR A 124 3.95 16.01 0.73
N ILE A 125 4.46 16.49 1.87
CA ILE A 125 5.77 16.09 2.40
C ILE A 125 5.76 14.61 2.77
N TRP A 126 4.68 14.12 3.39
CA TRP A 126 4.63 12.71 3.76
C TRP A 126 4.63 11.77 2.56
N CYS A 127 3.96 12.13 1.47
CA CYS A 127 4.01 11.39 0.21
C CYS A 127 5.44 11.19 -0.32
N THR A 128 6.38 12.12 -0.09
CA THR A 128 7.77 11.96 -0.56
C THR A 128 8.52 10.89 0.24
N PHE A 129 8.26 10.76 1.55
CA PHE A 129 8.82 9.68 2.38
C PHE A 129 8.28 8.33 1.92
N ILE A 130 6.97 8.21 1.73
CA ILE A 130 6.33 6.96 1.29
C ILE A 130 6.77 6.57 -0.11
N LEU A 131 6.97 7.54 -1.02
CA LEU A 131 7.57 7.28 -2.32
C LEU A 131 8.96 6.64 -2.19
N CYS A 132 9.78 7.14 -1.29
CA CYS A 132 11.12 6.61 -1.06
C CYS A 132 11.10 5.19 -0.46
N VAL A 133 10.20 4.92 0.50
CA VAL A 133 9.97 3.55 1.01
C VAL A 133 9.52 2.62 -0.12
N THR A 134 8.61 3.10 -0.97
CA THR A 134 8.07 2.35 -2.10
C THR A 134 9.15 2.03 -3.13
N ASN A 135 10.06 2.96 -3.42
CA ASN A 135 11.19 2.73 -4.30
C ASN A 135 12.10 1.60 -3.79
N CYS A 136 12.39 1.60 -2.48
CA CYS A 136 13.17 0.57 -1.84
C CYS A 136 12.49 -0.81 -1.97
N MET A 137 11.20 -0.87 -1.68
CA MET A 137 10.41 -2.10 -1.77
C MET A 137 10.25 -2.61 -3.20
N ALA A 138 10.01 -1.73 -4.16
CA ALA A 138 9.85 -2.10 -5.55
C ALA A 138 11.09 -2.83 -6.09
N GLU A 139 12.29 -2.39 -5.72
CA GLU A 139 13.54 -3.04 -6.16
C GLU A 139 13.77 -4.41 -5.50
N MET A 140 13.59 -4.53 -4.17
CA MET A 140 13.79 -5.82 -3.49
C MET A 140 12.74 -6.86 -3.90
N VAL A 141 11.47 -6.44 -3.97
CA VAL A 141 10.36 -7.36 -4.25
C VAL A 141 10.37 -7.83 -5.70
N THR A 142 10.80 -6.99 -6.64
CA THR A 142 10.93 -7.40 -8.05
C THR A 142 12.14 -8.28 -8.29
N TYR A 143 13.19 -8.14 -7.48
CA TYR A 143 14.33 -9.04 -7.50
C TYR A 143 13.94 -10.47 -7.06
N ALA A 144 13.34 -10.58 -5.87
CA ALA A 144 12.94 -11.84 -5.25
C ALA A 144 11.44 -11.84 -4.85
N PRO A 145 10.51 -12.03 -5.79
CA PRO A 145 9.07 -12.03 -5.50
C PRO A 145 8.63 -13.28 -4.73
N ILE A 146 8.73 -13.18 -3.41
CA ILE A 146 8.31 -14.17 -2.42
C ILE A 146 7.09 -13.68 -1.64
N SER A 147 6.44 -14.56 -0.90
CA SER A 147 5.33 -14.18 -0.03
C SER A 147 5.79 -13.41 1.21
N SER A 148 5.00 -12.43 1.64
CA SER A 148 5.34 -11.50 2.74
C SER A 148 6.78 -10.93 2.66
N PRO A 149 7.15 -10.28 1.54
CA PRO A 149 8.56 -10.01 1.23
C PRO A 149 9.28 -9.19 2.30
N PHE A 150 8.70 -8.09 2.79
CA PHE A 150 9.44 -7.19 3.70
C PHE A 150 9.82 -7.85 5.03
N ILE A 151 8.97 -8.75 5.55
CA ILE A 151 9.24 -9.50 6.78
C ILE A 151 10.38 -10.51 6.53
N ARG A 152 10.30 -11.25 5.42
CA ARG A 152 11.29 -12.28 5.08
C ARG A 152 12.62 -11.67 4.67
N PHE A 153 12.62 -10.54 3.96
CA PHE A 153 13.82 -9.79 3.60
C PHE A 153 14.53 -9.22 4.82
N ALA A 154 13.79 -8.74 5.83
CA ALA A 154 14.40 -8.29 7.09
C ALA A 154 15.15 -9.45 7.78
N GLY A 155 14.61 -10.67 7.76
CA GLY A 155 15.32 -11.85 8.25
C GLY A 155 16.51 -12.27 7.38
N ARG A 156 16.35 -12.19 6.05
CA ARG A 156 17.29 -12.69 5.05
C ARG A 156 18.50 -11.79 4.81
N TYR A 157 18.30 -10.47 4.86
CA TYR A 157 19.33 -9.48 4.51
C TYR A 157 19.95 -8.78 5.73
N VAL A 158 19.35 -8.93 6.92
CA VAL A 158 19.78 -8.19 8.12
C VAL A 158 20.11 -9.14 9.28
N ASP A 159 19.09 -9.71 9.91
CA ASP A 159 19.21 -10.61 11.06
C ASP A 159 17.86 -11.32 11.24
N GLU A 160 17.87 -12.61 11.55
CA GLU A 160 16.64 -13.37 11.80
C GLU A 160 15.79 -12.73 12.91
N ALA A 161 16.43 -12.25 13.99
CA ALA A 161 15.74 -11.54 15.07
C ALA A 161 15.06 -10.24 14.59
N PHE A 162 15.65 -9.55 13.61
CA PHE A 162 15.08 -8.34 13.03
C PHE A 162 13.83 -8.67 12.19
N GLY A 163 13.89 -9.77 11.42
CA GLY A 163 12.71 -10.30 10.71
C GLY A 163 11.59 -10.74 11.65
N VAL A 164 11.91 -11.36 12.79
CA VAL A 164 10.92 -11.73 13.82
C VAL A 164 10.25 -10.50 14.41
N ALA A 165 11.04 -9.50 14.84
CA ALA A 165 10.52 -8.26 15.40
C ALA A 165 9.62 -7.52 14.38
N ALA A 166 10.05 -7.43 13.12
CA ALA A 166 9.26 -6.85 12.03
C ALA A 166 7.95 -7.61 11.80
N GLY A 167 7.97 -8.94 11.81
CA GLY A 167 6.79 -9.75 11.60
C GLY A 167 5.74 -9.60 12.71
N TYR A 168 6.15 -9.64 13.97
CA TYR A 168 5.23 -9.40 15.10
C TYR A 168 4.74 -7.96 15.14
N ASN A 169 5.58 -6.98 14.84
CA ASN A 169 5.19 -5.58 14.72
C ASN A 169 4.11 -5.39 13.65
N PHE A 170 4.29 -6.01 12.48
CA PHE A 170 3.30 -6.00 11.41
C PHE A 170 2.01 -6.75 11.77
N PHE A 171 2.11 -7.89 12.47
CA PHE A 171 0.92 -8.57 12.98
C PHE A 171 0.09 -7.67 13.90
N VAL A 172 0.73 -7.01 14.86
CA VAL A 172 0.06 -6.09 15.78
C VAL A 172 -0.51 -4.89 15.03
N PHE A 173 0.23 -4.32 14.08
CA PHE A 173 -0.26 -3.25 13.20
C PHE A 173 -1.58 -3.62 12.51
N GLU A 174 -1.61 -4.74 11.81
CA GLU A 174 -2.80 -5.22 11.09
C GLU A 174 -3.93 -5.59 12.05
N ALA A 175 -3.62 -6.29 13.15
CA ALA A 175 -4.63 -6.73 14.12
C ALA A 175 -5.30 -5.55 14.84
N MET A 176 -4.58 -4.46 15.10
CA MET A 176 -5.11 -3.25 15.76
C MET A 176 -5.89 -2.33 14.81
N LEU A 177 -5.68 -2.44 13.49
CA LEU A 177 -6.52 -1.76 12.50
C LEU A 177 -7.93 -2.37 12.40
N VAL A 178 -8.11 -3.64 12.76
CA VAL A 178 -9.43 -4.29 12.79
C VAL A 178 -10.41 -3.60 13.77
N PRO A 179 -10.12 -3.46 15.08
CA PRO A 179 -11.02 -2.76 15.99
C PRO A 179 -11.20 -1.28 15.62
N PHE A 180 -10.18 -0.63 15.03
CA PHE A 180 -10.30 0.73 14.50
C PHE A 180 -11.41 0.83 13.43
N GLU A 181 -11.42 -0.07 12.44
CA GLU A 181 -12.46 -0.04 11.38
C GLU A 181 -13.84 -0.46 11.91
N ILE A 182 -13.92 -1.33 12.94
CA ILE A 182 -15.20 -1.67 13.58
C ILE A 182 -15.77 -0.45 14.31
N VAL A 183 -14.94 0.30 15.03
CA VAL A 183 -15.34 1.57 15.64
C VAL A 183 -15.82 2.52 14.54
N ALA A 184 -15.09 2.67 13.44
CA ALA A 184 -15.53 3.49 12.32
C ALA A 184 -16.89 3.05 11.74
N CYS A 185 -17.11 1.74 11.54
CA CYS A 185 -18.39 1.21 11.05
C CYS A 185 -19.56 1.55 11.99
N ASN A 186 -19.38 1.36 13.30
CA ASN A 186 -20.37 1.71 14.31
C ASN A 186 -20.76 3.19 14.20
N VAL A 187 -19.73 4.03 14.24
CA VAL A 187 -19.76 5.47 14.19
C VAL A 187 -20.36 5.97 12.85
N ILE A 188 -20.28 5.21 11.76
CA ILE A 188 -20.94 5.55 10.48
C ILE A 188 -22.41 5.13 10.46
N ILE A 189 -22.77 3.95 10.98
CA ILE A 189 -24.16 3.45 10.98
C ILE A 189 -25.09 4.35 11.79
N HIS A 190 -24.58 4.90 12.90
CA HIS A 190 -25.27 5.88 13.73
C HIS A 190 -25.63 7.18 12.98
N PHE A 191 -25.11 7.42 11.77
CA PHE A 191 -25.60 8.51 10.92
C PHE A 191 -27.08 8.35 10.51
N TRP A 192 -27.55 7.11 10.31
CA TRP A 192 -28.95 6.86 9.91
C TRP A 192 -29.86 6.51 11.08
N SER A 193 -29.35 5.81 12.10
CA SER A 193 -30.17 5.34 13.21
C SER A 193 -29.36 5.00 14.45
N ASP A 194 -29.87 5.40 15.60
CA ASP A 194 -29.34 5.06 16.93
C ASP A 194 -30.14 3.95 17.63
N ILE A 195 -31.02 3.24 16.89
CA ILE A 195 -31.89 2.20 17.46
C ILE A 195 -31.07 1.01 17.98
N VAL A 196 -30.00 0.65 17.27
CA VAL A 196 -29.11 -0.44 17.70
C VAL A 196 -28.00 0.16 18.56
N PRO A 197 -27.80 -0.31 19.80
CA PRO A 197 -26.74 0.20 20.64
C PRO A 197 -25.36 -0.14 20.06
N PRO A 198 -24.30 0.65 20.36
CA PRO A 198 -22.96 0.44 19.83
C PRO A 198 -22.45 -0.99 19.97
N GLY A 199 -22.67 -1.61 21.14
CA GLY A 199 -22.30 -3.01 21.39
C GLY A 199 -22.93 -4.01 20.42
N GLY A 200 -24.18 -3.76 19.99
CA GLY A 200 -24.87 -4.59 19.01
C GLY A 200 -24.24 -4.50 17.62
N ILE A 201 -23.92 -3.28 17.18
CA ILE A 201 -23.28 -3.06 15.87
C ILE A 201 -21.89 -3.70 15.84
N ILE A 202 -21.09 -3.51 16.89
CA ILE A 202 -19.76 -4.12 17.03
C ILE A 202 -19.84 -5.65 16.90
N ALA A 203 -20.76 -6.29 17.64
CA ALA A 203 -20.94 -7.73 17.60
C ALA A 203 -21.35 -8.23 16.19
N ILE A 204 -22.24 -7.50 15.50
CA ILE A 204 -22.66 -7.81 14.13
C ILE A 204 -21.46 -7.75 13.17
N VAL A 205 -20.66 -6.68 13.22
CA VAL A 205 -19.52 -6.52 12.31
C VAL A 205 -18.46 -7.61 12.55
N ILE A 206 -18.15 -7.94 13.81
CA ILE A 206 -17.23 -9.03 14.15
C ILE A 206 -17.74 -10.37 13.63
N CYS A 207 -19.04 -10.65 13.79
CA CYS A 207 -19.67 -11.86 13.26
C CYS A 207 -19.56 -11.92 11.73
N CYS A 208 -19.82 -10.81 11.04
CA CYS A 208 -19.65 -10.72 9.59
C CYS A 208 -18.20 -11.00 9.17
N TYR A 209 -17.20 -10.42 9.85
CA TYR A 209 -15.79 -10.71 9.57
C TYR A 209 -15.43 -12.18 9.80
N ALA A 210 -15.97 -12.80 10.86
CA ALA A 210 -15.78 -14.21 11.10
C ALA A 210 -16.36 -15.07 9.96
N VAL A 211 -17.59 -14.78 9.53
CA VAL A 211 -18.26 -15.52 8.45
C VAL A 211 -17.47 -15.39 7.14
N VAL A 212 -17.06 -14.16 6.78
CA VAL A 212 -16.32 -13.91 5.54
C VAL A 212 -14.96 -14.61 5.55
N ASN A 213 -14.20 -14.49 6.65
CA ASN A 213 -12.85 -15.06 6.74
C ASN A 213 -12.82 -16.57 6.97
N LEU A 214 -13.90 -17.19 7.48
CA LEU A 214 -13.94 -18.64 7.69
C LEU A 214 -14.57 -19.40 6.51
N PHE A 215 -15.61 -18.83 5.87
CA PHE A 215 -16.41 -19.54 4.87
C PHE A 215 -16.31 -18.97 3.45
N ALA A 216 -16.10 -17.66 3.30
CA ALA A 216 -16.18 -16.97 2.00
C ALA A 216 -14.82 -16.66 1.35
N VAL A 217 -13.71 -17.17 1.88
CA VAL A 217 -12.34 -16.86 1.40
C VAL A 217 -12.15 -17.11 -0.10
N LYS A 218 -12.88 -18.08 -0.68
CA LYS A 218 -12.82 -18.35 -2.13
C LYS A 218 -13.33 -17.18 -2.99
N TYR A 219 -14.28 -16.40 -2.49
CA TYR A 219 -14.90 -15.27 -3.18
C TYR A 219 -14.27 -13.92 -2.79
N TYR A 220 -13.51 -13.91 -1.69
CA TYR A 220 -12.90 -12.71 -1.12
C TYR A 220 -12.13 -11.86 -2.15
N GLY A 221 -11.31 -12.47 -3.01
CA GLY A 221 -10.52 -11.74 -4.00
C GLY A 221 -11.34 -10.97 -5.04
N GLU A 222 -12.48 -11.52 -5.48
CA GLU A 222 -13.37 -10.84 -6.43
C GLU A 222 -14.24 -9.79 -5.72
N THR A 223 -14.72 -10.08 -4.51
CA THR A 223 -15.48 -9.11 -3.71
C THR A 223 -14.64 -7.89 -3.36
N GLU A 224 -13.39 -8.09 -2.96
CA GLU A 224 -12.46 -7.02 -2.62
C GLU A 224 -12.09 -6.17 -3.85
N PHE A 225 -12.01 -6.79 -5.03
CA PHE A 225 -11.85 -6.06 -6.29
C PHE A 225 -12.98 -5.04 -6.52
N TRP A 226 -14.24 -5.44 -6.35
CA TRP A 226 -15.40 -4.54 -6.53
C TRP A 226 -15.47 -3.47 -5.43
N LEU A 227 -15.17 -3.83 -4.18
CA LEU A 227 -15.14 -2.87 -3.08
C LEU A 227 -14.02 -1.84 -3.26
N ALA A 228 -12.82 -2.26 -3.69
CA ALA A 228 -11.71 -1.37 -4.04
C ALA A 228 -12.06 -0.41 -5.19
N LEU A 229 -12.80 -0.89 -6.20
CA LEU A 229 -13.31 -0.03 -7.27
C LEU A 229 -14.28 1.03 -6.72
N GLY A 230 -15.17 0.66 -5.80
CA GLY A 230 -16.06 1.59 -5.10
C GLY A 230 -15.31 2.68 -4.35
N LYS A 231 -14.23 2.35 -3.64
CA LYS A 231 -13.35 3.32 -2.94
C LYS A 231 -12.72 4.31 -3.92
N MET A 232 -12.24 3.81 -5.07
CA MET A 232 -11.67 4.65 -6.12
C MET A 232 -12.72 5.60 -6.74
N LEU A 233 -13.94 5.12 -6.98
CA LEU A 233 -15.03 5.96 -7.49
C LEU A 233 -15.44 7.02 -6.47
N LEU A 234 -15.46 6.68 -5.17
CA LEU A 234 -15.76 7.62 -4.10
C LEU A 234 -14.77 8.80 -4.08
N ILE A 235 -13.45 8.54 -4.11
CA ILE A 235 -12.46 9.63 -4.07
C ILE A 235 -12.54 10.52 -5.32
N ILE A 236 -12.73 9.93 -6.51
CA ILE A 236 -12.90 10.70 -7.76
C ILE A 236 -14.18 11.55 -7.67
N GLY A 237 -15.28 10.98 -7.19
CA GLY A 237 -16.54 11.68 -6.99
C GLY A 237 -16.42 12.86 -6.02
N LEU A 238 -15.68 12.70 -4.92
CA LEU A 238 -15.44 13.77 -3.94
C LEU A 238 -14.55 14.89 -4.49
N ILE A 239 -13.57 14.57 -5.33
CA ILE A 239 -12.75 15.58 -6.03
C ILE A 239 -13.63 16.39 -7.00
N ILE A 240 -14.45 15.71 -7.81
CA ILE A 240 -15.38 16.37 -8.74
C ILE A 240 -16.39 17.23 -7.97
N TYR A 241 -16.97 16.70 -6.89
CA TYR A 241 -17.86 17.44 -6.00
C TYR A 241 -17.21 18.72 -5.49
N THR A 242 -15.95 18.64 -5.02
CA THR A 242 -15.23 19.80 -4.51
C THR A 242 -15.08 20.89 -5.58
N PHE A 243 -14.71 20.49 -6.80
CA PHE A 243 -14.55 21.41 -7.92
C PHE A 243 -15.88 22.08 -8.33
N ILE A 244 -16.99 21.32 -8.37
CA ILE A 244 -18.31 21.86 -8.69
C ILE A 244 -18.79 22.80 -7.58
N ALA A 245 -18.64 22.39 -6.32
CA ALA A 245 -19.06 23.16 -5.16
C ALA A 245 -18.33 24.50 -5.07
N MET A 246 -17.00 24.51 -5.24
CA MET A 246 -16.19 25.74 -5.15
C MET A 246 -16.50 26.75 -6.26
N LEU A 247 -16.98 26.28 -7.43
CA LEU A 247 -17.36 27.11 -8.58
C LEU A 247 -18.82 27.60 -8.54
N GLY A 248 -19.55 27.32 -7.45
CA GLY A 248 -20.93 27.78 -7.26
C GLY A 248 -22.00 26.84 -7.80
N GLY A 249 -21.64 25.60 -8.15
CA GLY A 249 -22.60 24.53 -8.48
C GLY A 249 -23.27 23.92 -7.25
N ASN A 250 -23.40 24.67 -6.16
CA ASN A 250 -24.05 24.26 -4.92
C ASN A 250 -25.43 24.95 -4.77
N PRO A 251 -26.35 24.43 -3.95
CA PRO A 251 -27.69 24.99 -3.76
C PRO A 251 -27.74 26.45 -3.27
N LEU A 252 -26.66 26.95 -2.66
CA LEU A 252 -26.54 28.34 -2.23
C LEU A 252 -26.03 29.26 -3.35
N HIS A 253 -25.65 28.71 -4.50
CA HIS A 253 -25.02 29.40 -5.62
C HIS A 253 -23.77 30.22 -5.23
N ASP A 254 -23.13 29.86 -4.11
CA ASP A 254 -21.99 30.59 -3.56
C ASP A 254 -20.67 30.10 -4.18
N ARG A 255 -19.89 31.04 -4.71
CA ARG A 255 -18.56 30.78 -5.24
C ARG A 255 -17.51 31.09 -4.19
N PHE A 256 -17.24 30.12 -3.32
CA PHE A 256 -16.26 30.30 -2.25
C PHE A 256 -14.82 30.10 -2.71
N GLY A 257 -14.54 29.27 -3.73
CA GLY A 257 -13.15 29.07 -4.19
C GLY A 257 -12.20 28.74 -3.03
N PHE A 258 -11.08 29.44 -2.91
CA PHE A 258 -10.13 29.32 -1.80
C PHE A 258 -10.42 30.27 -0.61
N ARG A 259 -11.69 30.65 -0.38
CA ARG A 259 -12.07 31.59 0.69
C ARG A 259 -11.51 31.18 2.05
N TYR A 260 -11.63 29.91 2.41
CA TYR A 260 -11.20 29.41 3.73
C TYR A 260 -9.68 29.37 3.94
N TRP A 261 -8.90 29.45 2.86
CA TRP A 261 -7.44 29.60 2.95
C TRP A 261 -7.03 31.02 3.31
N ARG A 262 -7.93 32.00 3.11
CA ARG A 262 -7.71 33.41 3.47
C ARG A 262 -8.38 33.77 4.78
N ASP A 263 -9.63 33.33 4.96
CA ASP A 263 -10.45 33.61 6.13
C ASP A 263 -11.22 32.35 6.53
N PRO A 264 -10.93 31.73 7.69
CA PRO A 264 -10.14 32.24 8.83
C PRO A 264 -8.61 32.16 8.67
N GLY A 265 -8.10 31.58 7.58
CA GLY A 265 -6.67 31.57 7.24
C GLY A 265 -6.12 30.19 6.88
N SER A 266 -4.88 30.16 6.40
CA SER A 266 -4.25 28.91 5.95
C SER A 266 -3.65 28.07 7.07
N PHE A 267 -3.30 28.69 8.20
CA PHE A 267 -2.55 28.06 9.30
C PHE A 267 -3.26 28.32 10.62
N THR A 268 -3.52 27.25 11.36
CA THR A 268 -4.03 27.29 12.74
C THR A 268 -2.90 27.29 13.74
N GLU A 269 -3.08 28.00 14.84
CA GLU A 269 -2.23 27.94 16.02
C GLU A 269 -2.74 26.84 16.97
N LEU A 270 -1.87 25.89 17.33
CA LEU A 270 -2.20 24.77 18.21
C LEU A 270 -1.34 24.78 19.48
N TYR A 271 -1.97 24.63 20.64
CA TYR A 271 -1.38 24.64 22.01
C TYR A 271 -0.76 25.98 22.46
N TYR A 272 -0.06 26.68 21.58
CA TYR A 272 0.56 27.98 21.85
C TYR A 272 0.18 28.99 20.76
N GLY A 273 0.32 30.28 21.06
CA GLY A 273 0.18 31.35 20.07
C GLY A 273 1.40 31.49 19.14
N GLY A 274 1.19 32.16 18.02
CA GLY A 274 2.25 32.57 17.08
C GLY A 274 2.89 31.43 16.28
N SER A 275 4.14 31.63 15.85
CA SER A 275 4.85 30.72 14.93
C SER A 275 5.03 29.30 15.49
N LEU A 276 5.22 29.17 16.81
CA LEU A 276 5.35 27.86 17.46
C LEU A 276 4.04 27.09 17.36
N GLY A 277 2.90 27.73 17.65
CA GLY A 277 1.59 27.12 17.52
C GLY A 277 1.30 26.61 16.11
N ARG A 278 1.65 27.40 15.10
CA ARG A 278 1.50 27.02 13.68
C ARG A 278 2.37 25.82 13.31
N PHE A 279 3.60 25.77 13.82
CA PHE A 279 4.49 24.63 13.62
C PHE A 279 3.94 23.35 14.28
N LEU A 280 3.41 23.45 15.50
CA LEU A 280 2.79 22.30 16.19
C LEU A 280 1.52 21.82 15.49
N GLY A 281 0.71 22.74 14.95
CA GLY A 281 -0.43 22.43 14.09
C GLY A 281 0.00 21.68 12.82
N PHE A 282 1.05 22.16 12.13
CA PHE A 282 1.66 21.45 11.01
C PHE A 282 2.18 20.06 11.41
N LEU A 283 2.84 19.95 12.57
CA LEU A 283 3.37 18.67 13.05
C LEU A 283 2.25 17.65 13.32
N GLN A 284 1.11 18.10 13.86
CA GLN A 284 -0.08 17.26 13.99
C GLN A 284 -0.64 16.80 12.65
N CYS A 285 -0.70 17.69 11.65
CA CYS A 285 -1.07 17.29 10.29
C CYS A 285 -0.10 16.25 9.72
N LEU A 286 1.20 16.34 10.02
CA LEU A 286 2.21 15.40 9.55
C LEU A 286 2.06 14.01 10.20
N ILE A 287 1.73 13.96 11.49
CA ILE A 287 1.40 12.71 12.19
C ILE A 287 0.09 12.11 11.63
N GLN A 288 -0.91 12.94 11.34
CA GLN A 288 -2.14 12.47 10.71
C GLN A 288 -1.87 11.91 9.30
N ALA A 289 -1.01 12.57 8.52
CA ALA A 289 -0.59 12.10 7.21
C ALA A 289 0.15 10.76 7.30
N SER A 290 0.99 10.58 8.34
CA SER A 290 1.74 9.33 8.53
C SER A 290 0.89 8.13 8.87
N PHE A 291 -0.23 8.34 9.58
CA PHE A 291 -1.27 7.34 9.74
C PHE A 291 -2.01 7.06 8.42
N THR A 292 -2.42 8.13 7.73
CA THR A 292 -3.38 8.05 6.62
C THR A 292 -2.78 7.43 5.35
N ILE A 293 -1.47 7.57 5.13
CA ILE A 293 -0.81 7.17 3.89
C ILE A 293 0.05 5.92 4.14
N ALA A 294 -0.42 4.79 3.62
CA ALA A 294 0.28 3.51 3.55
C ALA A 294 0.38 3.01 2.08
N GLY A 295 0.95 1.82 1.83
CA GLY A 295 0.90 1.20 0.50
C GLY A 295 2.02 0.30 0.01
N PRO A 296 3.30 0.56 0.31
CA PRO A 296 4.36 -0.31 -0.22
C PRO A 296 4.27 -1.74 0.34
N ASP A 297 3.80 -1.88 1.57
CA ASP A 297 3.45 -3.14 2.24
C ASP A 297 2.37 -3.92 1.49
N TYR A 298 1.21 -3.34 1.20
CA TYR A 298 0.10 -4.06 0.55
C TYR A 298 0.46 -4.57 -0.85
N VAL A 299 1.16 -3.75 -1.66
CA VAL A 299 1.64 -4.20 -2.98
C VAL A 299 2.67 -5.33 -2.84
N SER A 300 3.51 -5.27 -1.80
CA SER A 300 4.49 -6.31 -1.53
C SER A 300 3.84 -7.64 -1.12
N MET A 301 2.76 -7.62 -0.33
CA MET A 301 2.07 -8.83 0.12
C MET A 301 1.48 -9.63 -1.05
N ALA A 302 1.02 -8.95 -2.10
CA ALA A 302 0.51 -9.59 -3.32
C ALA A 302 1.60 -10.17 -4.25
N ALA A 303 2.88 -9.97 -3.94
CA ALA A 303 3.99 -10.38 -4.82
C ALA A 303 4.12 -11.90 -4.98
N GLY A 304 3.92 -12.65 -3.89
CA GLY A 304 3.99 -14.12 -3.89
C GLY A 304 2.88 -14.78 -4.71
N GLU A 305 1.72 -14.11 -4.83
CA GLU A 305 0.54 -14.64 -5.52
C GLU A 305 0.39 -14.13 -6.97
N ALA A 306 1.32 -13.29 -7.45
CA ALA A 306 1.27 -12.69 -8.77
C ALA A 306 1.63 -13.69 -9.90
N GLU A 307 0.89 -13.67 -11.00
CA GLU A 307 1.11 -14.55 -12.17
C GLU A 307 2.46 -14.31 -12.87
N ASN A 308 2.94 -13.06 -12.96
CA ASN A 308 4.26 -12.73 -13.51
C ASN A 308 4.87 -11.55 -12.73
N PRO A 309 5.42 -11.82 -11.53
CA PRO A 309 5.75 -10.77 -10.58
C PRO A 309 6.80 -9.78 -11.09
N ARG A 310 7.90 -10.23 -11.72
CA ARG A 310 8.99 -9.31 -12.09
C ARG A 310 8.60 -8.33 -13.20
N LYS A 311 7.61 -8.68 -14.03
CA LYS A 311 7.05 -7.75 -15.05
C LYS A 311 5.87 -6.93 -14.52
N VAL A 312 5.04 -7.51 -13.66
CA VAL A 312 3.79 -6.89 -13.20
C VAL A 312 4.01 -5.95 -12.02
N LEU A 313 4.87 -6.33 -11.07
CA LEU A 313 5.10 -5.55 -9.85
C LEU A 313 5.73 -4.18 -10.10
N PRO A 314 6.72 -3.99 -11.00
CA PRO A 314 7.25 -2.65 -11.28
C PRO A 314 6.16 -1.69 -11.79
N ARG A 315 5.24 -2.20 -12.61
CA ARG A 315 4.10 -1.44 -13.12
C ARG A 315 3.09 -1.16 -12.01
N ALA A 316 2.81 -2.14 -11.16
CA ALA A 316 1.92 -1.98 -10.02
C ALA A 316 2.42 -0.93 -9.03
N TYR A 317 3.70 -1.01 -8.60
CA TYR A 317 4.30 -0.03 -7.70
C TYR A 317 4.26 1.40 -8.27
N LYS A 318 4.62 1.59 -9.56
CA LYS A 318 4.52 2.90 -10.22
C LYS A 318 3.07 3.40 -10.24
N ALA A 319 2.14 2.56 -10.66
CA ALA A 319 0.73 2.91 -10.77
C ALA A 319 0.12 3.30 -9.42
N VAL A 320 0.37 2.50 -8.39
CA VAL A 320 -0.09 2.72 -7.02
C VAL A 320 0.51 4.03 -6.49
N PHE A 321 1.82 4.26 -6.69
CA PHE A 321 2.48 5.49 -6.28
C PHE A 321 1.84 6.76 -6.86
N TYR A 322 1.73 6.87 -8.19
CA TYR A 322 1.24 8.09 -8.83
C TYR A 322 -0.24 8.34 -8.48
N ARG A 323 -1.05 7.28 -8.46
CA ARG A 323 -2.49 7.40 -8.17
C ARG A 323 -2.75 7.75 -6.71
N LEU A 324 -2.15 7.02 -5.76
CA LEU A 324 -2.35 7.26 -4.32
C LEU A 324 -1.82 8.63 -3.90
N THR A 325 -0.60 8.97 -4.29
CA THR A 325 0.00 10.28 -3.95
C THR A 325 -0.90 11.42 -4.44
N THR A 326 -1.42 11.30 -5.66
CA THR A 326 -2.36 12.28 -6.22
C THR A 326 -3.64 12.34 -5.41
N PHE A 327 -4.25 11.20 -5.05
CA PHE A 327 -5.49 11.18 -4.27
C PHE A 327 -5.32 11.71 -2.84
N PHE A 328 -4.21 11.42 -2.16
CA PHE A 328 -3.93 11.94 -0.82
C PHE A 328 -3.64 13.44 -0.83
N MET A 329 -2.83 13.92 -1.77
CA MET A 329 -2.54 15.35 -1.94
C MET A 329 -3.80 16.13 -2.33
N LEU A 330 -4.53 15.68 -3.37
CA LEU A 330 -5.77 16.34 -3.78
C LEU A 330 -6.87 16.22 -2.72
N GLY A 331 -6.96 15.10 -2.00
CA GLY A 331 -7.90 14.92 -0.90
C GLY A 331 -7.68 15.97 0.20
N SER A 332 -6.44 16.14 0.65
CA SER A 332 -6.09 17.18 1.64
C SER A 332 -6.38 18.60 1.16
N LEU A 333 -6.10 18.89 -0.12
CA LEU A 333 -6.44 20.17 -0.76
C LEU A 333 -7.96 20.39 -0.80
N CYS A 334 -8.72 19.37 -1.21
CA CYS A 334 -10.17 19.43 -1.32
C CYS A 334 -10.82 19.71 0.03
N VAL A 335 -10.41 18.97 1.06
CA VAL A 335 -10.90 19.17 2.43
C VAL A 335 -10.64 20.60 2.91
N GLY A 336 -9.42 21.12 2.67
CA GLY A 336 -9.08 22.49 3.03
C GLY A 336 -9.82 23.57 2.23
N ILE A 337 -10.34 23.24 1.05
CA ILE A 337 -11.19 24.15 0.23
C ILE A 337 -12.64 24.11 0.72
N LEU A 338 -13.15 22.95 1.11
CA LEU A 338 -14.56 22.72 1.38
C LEU A 338 -15.04 23.31 2.71
N VAL A 339 -14.22 23.22 3.76
CA VAL A 339 -14.61 23.56 5.14
C VAL A 339 -13.52 24.44 5.78
N PRO A 340 -13.88 25.53 6.47
CA PRO A 340 -12.93 26.27 7.29
C PRO A 340 -12.52 25.46 8.52
N TYR A 341 -11.28 25.64 8.97
CA TYR A 341 -10.76 24.87 10.10
C TYR A 341 -11.44 25.18 11.44
N ASN A 342 -12.16 26.30 11.57
CA ASN A 342 -12.87 26.72 12.78
C ASN A 342 -14.37 26.43 12.70
N ASP A 343 -14.78 25.51 11.83
CA ASP A 343 -16.18 25.14 11.68
C ASP A 343 -16.76 24.51 12.96
N GLU A 344 -17.90 25.03 13.41
CA GLU A 344 -18.55 24.58 14.65
C GLU A 344 -19.12 23.16 14.51
N GLU A 345 -19.66 22.79 13.35
CA GLU A 345 -20.21 21.44 13.12
C GLU A 345 -19.09 20.39 13.17
N LEU A 346 -17.97 20.66 12.48
CA LEU A 346 -16.78 19.81 12.49
C LEU A 346 -16.15 19.73 13.89
N THR A 347 -16.00 20.87 14.57
CA THR A 347 -15.44 20.91 15.93
C THR A 347 -16.31 20.15 16.92
N THR A 348 -17.63 20.34 16.86
CA THR A 348 -18.60 19.61 17.67
C THR A 348 -18.54 18.12 17.36
N ALA A 349 -18.40 17.75 16.08
CA ALA A 349 -18.38 16.35 15.69
C ALA A 349 -17.19 15.58 16.30
N PHE A 350 -16.01 16.19 16.36
CA PHE A 350 -14.84 15.58 16.99
C PHE A 350 -14.81 15.69 18.53
N SER A 351 -15.46 16.70 19.12
CA SER A 351 -15.47 16.91 20.58
C SER A 351 -16.57 16.17 21.32
N THR A 352 -17.73 15.94 20.69
CA THR A 352 -18.89 15.25 21.28
C THR A 352 -19.05 13.81 20.82
N GLY A 353 -18.05 13.27 20.10
CA GLY A 353 -18.07 11.90 19.60
C GLY A 353 -19.24 11.62 18.66
N LYS A 354 -19.73 12.63 17.91
CA LYS A 354 -20.84 12.43 16.97
C LYS A 354 -20.51 11.31 15.98
N PRO A 355 -21.53 10.60 15.47
CA PRO A 355 -21.37 9.57 14.45
C PRO A 355 -20.46 10.07 13.32
N GLY A 356 -19.25 9.52 13.24
CA GLY A 356 -18.07 10.00 12.52
C GLY A 356 -18.16 9.94 11.00
N ALA A 357 -19.26 9.42 10.43
CA ALA A 357 -19.65 9.80 9.08
C ALA A 357 -20.05 11.29 8.99
N ALA A 358 -20.80 11.79 9.97
CA ALA A 358 -21.13 13.21 10.11
C ALA A 358 -19.92 14.08 10.50
N ALA A 359 -18.83 13.48 10.98
CA ALA A 359 -17.56 14.18 11.24
C ALA A 359 -16.66 14.27 9.99
N SER A 360 -17.01 13.61 8.88
CA SER A 360 -16.26 13.76 7.62
C SER A 360 -16.37 15.20 7.12
N PRO A 361 -15.26 15.89 6.80
CA PRO A 361 -15.30 17.24 6.25
C PRO A 361 -16.12 17.34 4.96
N TYR A 362 -16.17 16.26 4.17
CA TYR A 362 -16.99 16.19 2.96
C TYR A 362 -18.49 16.19 3.27
N VAL A 363 -18.90 15.49 4.33
CA VAL A 363 -20.30 15.43 4.75
C VAL A 363 -20.71 16.75 5.41
N VAL A 364 -19.86 17.30 6.27
CA VAL A 364 -20.04 18.64 6.86
C VAL A 364 -20.20 19.70 5.79
N SER A 365 -19.37 19.68 4.73
CA SER A 365 -19.51 20.64 3.63
C SER A 365 -20.84 20.48 2.88
N MET A 366 -21.31 19.24 2.69
CA MET A 366 -22.61 18.98 2.05
C MET A 366 -23.77 19.49 2.89
N ASN A 367 -23.73 19.29 4.21
CA ASN A 367 -24.73 19.80 5.15
C ASN A 367 -24.78 21.33 5.13
N ARG A 368 -23.62 21.99 5.23
CA ARG A 368 -23.49 23.46 5.13
C ARG A 368 -24.04 24.02 3.83
N LEU A 369 -23.81 23.33 2.72
CA LEU A 369 -24.32 23.70 1.39
C LEU A 369 -25.78 23.28 1.16
N ARG A 370 -26.46 22.71 2.17
CA ARG A 370 -27.86 22.24 2.14
C ARG A 370 -28.13 21.18 1.07
N ILE A 371 -27.14 20.31 0.81
CA ILE A 371 -27.26 19.19 -0.13
C ILE A 371 -27.85 17.98 0.61
N LYS A 372 -29.07 17.56 0.22
CA LYS A 372 -29.82 16.54 0.97
C LYS A 372 -29.38 15.10 0.70
N VAL A 373 -29.11 14.75 -0.57
CA VAL A 373 -28.95 13.33 -0.97
C VAL A 373 -27.51 12.85 -0.88
N LEU A 374 -26.55 13.71 -1.24
CA LEU A 374 -25.14 13.34 -1.35
C LEU A 374 -24.51 12.83 -0.04
N PRO A 375 -24.83 13.40 1.15
CA PRO A 375 -24.38 12.86 2.43
C PRO A 375 -24.68 11.36 2.62
N HIS A 376 -25.89 10.91 2.27
CA HIS A 376 -26.28 9.50 2.41
C HIS A 376 -25.48 8.59 1.48
N ILE A 377 -25.21 9.03 0.25
CA ILE A 377 -24.40 8.27 -0.73
C ILE A 377 -22.97 8.14 -0.22
N VAL A 378 -22.37 9.25 0.20
CA VAL A 378 -20.99 9.27 0.73
C VAL A 378 -20.89 8.36 1.95
N ASN A 379 -21.81 8.48 2.91
CA ASN A 379 -21.78 7.65 4.12
C ASN A 379 -21.93 6.16 3.81
N ALA A 380 -22.80 5.78 2.87
CA ALA A 380 -22.94 4.38 2.46
C ALA A 380 -21.65 3.83 1.82
N MET A 381 -21.00 4.63 0.98
CA MET A 381 -19.73 4.26 0.34
C MET A 381 -18.56 4.20 1.35
N VAL A 382 -18.52 5.12 2.30
CA VAL A 382 -17.50 5.12 3.38
C VAL A 382 -17.72 3.92 4.31
N LEU A 383 -18.97 3.56 4.63
CA LEU A 383 -19.27 2.34 5.40
C LEU A 383 -18.79 1.08 4.68
N GLY A 384 -19.09 0.96 3.38
CA GLY A 384 -18.60 -0.15 2.56
C GLY A 384 -17.06 -0.20 2.51
N SER A 385 -16.42 0.97 2.47
CA SER A 385 -14.96 1.09 2.52
C SER A 385 -14.39 0.61 3.85
N ALA A 386 -14.97 1.05 4.97
CA ALA A 386 -14.59 0.68 6.34
C ALA A 386 -14.70 -0.84 6.55
N PHE A 387 -15.85 -1.40 6.17
CA PHE A 387 -16.11 -2.83 6.28
C PHE A 387 -15.11 -3.66 5.46
N SER A 388 -14.86 -3.24 4.22
CA SER A 388 -13.86 -3.86 3.32
C SER A 388 -12.47 -3.80 3.94
N ALA A 389 -12.02 -2.62 4.40
CA ALA A 389 -10.70 -2.44 4.99
C ALA A 389 -10.49 -3.34 6.21
N GLY A 390 -11.43 -3.34 7.16
CA GLY A 390 -11.34 -4.18 8.36
C GLY A 390 -11.33 -5.68 8.03
N ASN A 391 -12.11 -6.12 7.03
CA ASN A 391 -12.06 -7.51 6.58
C ASN A 391 -10.69 -7.87 5.97
N SER A 392 -10.09 -6.95 5.21
CA SER A 392 -8.75 -7.11 4.64
C SER A 392 -7.66 -7.14 5.71
N TYR A 393 -7.79 -6.38 6.78
CA TYR A 393 -6.88 -6.42 7.93
C TYR A 393 -6.98 -7.75 8.69
N VAL A 394 -8.19 -8.32 8.85
CA VAL A 394 -8.34 -9.68 9.42
C VAL A 394 -7.60 -10.72 8.56
N TYR A 395 -7.73 -10.60 7.23
CA TYR A 395 -7.02 -11.45 6.29
C TYR A 395 -5.50 -11.28 6.38
N CYS A 396 -4.97 -10.06 6.33
CA CYS A 396 -3.54 -9.79 6.42
C CYS A 396 -2.95 -10.26 7.76
N ALA A 397 -3.54 -9.84 8.89
CA ALA A 397 -3.06 -10.18 10.23
C ALA A 397 -2.97 -11.70 10.44
N SER A 398 -4.02 -12.44 10.08
CA SER A 398 -4.05 -13.89 10.28
C SER A 398 -3.01 -14.63 9.43
N ARG A 399 -2.69 -14.12 8.23
CA ARG A 399 -1.75 -14.72 7.29
C ARG A 399 -0.31 -14.38 7.65
N SER A 400 -0.05 -13.16 8.13
CA SER A 400 1.25 -12.79 8.69
C SER A 400 1.60 -13.63 9.92
N LEU A 401 0.65 -13.84 10.84
CA LEU A 401 0.87 -14.71 11.99
C LEU A 401 1.06 -16.18 11.58
N PHE A 402 0.28 -16.66 10.62
CA PHE A 402 0.44 -18.01 10.07
C PHE A 402 1.83 -18.19 9.44
N GLY A 403 2.32 -17.22 8.65
CA GLY A 403 3.66 -17.25 8.07
C GLY A 403 4.77 -17.31 9.12
N LEU A 404 4.64 -16.54 10.20
CA LEU A 404 5.56 -16.63 11.35
C LEU A 404 5.54 -18.02 12.00
N ALA A 405 4.36 -18.64 12.11
CA ALA A 405 4.22 -19.97 12.70
C ALA A 405 4.87 -21.06 11.82
N LEU A 406 4.73 -20.97 10.49
CA LEU A 406 5.38 -21.89 9.54
C LEU A 406 6.91 -21.81 9.61
N GLU A 407 7.47 -20.62 9.82
CA GLU A 407 8.91 -20.42 10.00
C GLU A 407 9.41 -20.79 11.42
N GLY A 408 8.55 -21.33 12.29
CA GLY A 408 8.89 -21.68 13.67
C GLY A 408 9.13 -20.46 14.59
N LYS A 409 8.70 -19.28 14.15
CA LYS A 409 8.82 -17.98 14.85
C LYS A 409 7.59 -17.65 15.71
N ALA A 410 6.50 -18.38 15.53
CA ALA A 410 5.31 -18.35 16.37
C ALA A 410 4.89 -19.78 16.80
N PRO A 411 4.07 -19.93 17.86
CA PRO A 411 3.66 -21.25 18.34
C PRO A 411 3.03 -22.13 17.25
N ARG A 412 3.41 -23.42 17.23
CA ARG A 412 2.96 -24.40 16.22
C ARG A 412 1.44 -24.56 16.15
N ILE A 413 0.69 -24.20 17.19
CA ILE A 413 -0.79 -24.23 17.14
C ILE A 413 -1.34 -23.39 15.98
N PHE A 414 -0.66 -22.30 15.63
CA PHE A 414 -1.08 -21.38 14.58
C PHE A 414 -0.88 -21.93 13.16
N THR A 415 -0.15 -23.02 12.95
CA THR A 415 0.02 -23.63 11.61
C THR A 415 -1.18 -24.48 11.18
N ARG A 416 -2.20 -24.67 12.02
CA ARG A 416 -3.35 -25.50 11.68
C ARG A 416 -4.33 -24.77 10.76
N CYS A 417 -4.55 -25.33 9.57
CA CYS A 417 -5.52 -24.85 8.59
C CYS A 417 -6.79 -25.70 8.52
N THR A 418 -7.89 -25.09 8.08
CA THR A 418 -9.10 -25.79 7.64
C THR A 418 -8.86 -26.49 6.30
N LYS A 419 -9.80 -27.35 5.87
CA LYS A 419 -9.77 -28.02 4.56
C LYS A 419 -9.67 -27.05 3.36
N ASN A 420 -10.08 -25.80 3.55
CA ASN A 420 -10.05 -24.76 2.54
C ASN A 420 -8.79 -23.86 2.62
N GLY A 421 -7.80 -24.20 3.46
CA GLY A 421 -6.55 -23.45 3.60
C GLY A 421 -6.64 -22.20 4.49
N VAL A 422 -7.62 -22.14 5.40
CA VAL A 422 -7.78 -21.00 6.33
C VAL A 422 -7.15 -21.32 7.69
N PRO A 423 -6.21 -20.51 8.22
CA PRO A 423 -5.57 -20.73 9.52
C PRO A 423 -6.53 -20.33 10.64
N ILE A 424 -7.36 -21.30 11.07
CA ILE A 424 -8.52 -21.03 11.94
C ILE A 424 -8.13 -20.40 13.28
N TYR A 425 -7.02 -20.82 13.88
CA TYR A 425 -6.56 -20.26 15.16
C TYR A 425 -5.98 -18.86 15.01
N CYS A 426 -5.34 -18.55 13.89
CA CYS A 426 -4.88 -17.18 13.62
C CYS A 426 -6.07 -16.24 13.44
N VAL A 427 -7.08 -16.66 12.66
CA VAL A 427 -8.31 -15.88 12.49
C VAL A 427 -9.02 -15.70 13.83
N GLY A 428 -9.15 -16.77 14.63
CA GLY A 428 -9.75 -16.70 15.96
C GLY A 428 -9.04 -15.73 16.91
N LEU A 429 -7.70 -15.69 16.88
CA LEU A 429 -6.93 -14.73 17.68
C LEU A 429 -7.16 -13.29 17.23
N VAL A 430 -7.20 -13.03 15.92
CA VAL A 430 -7.46 -11.67 15.41
C VAL A 430 -8.88 -11.21 15.74
N LEU A 431 -9.86 -12.10 15.65
CA LEU A 431 -11.24 -11.83 16.08
C LEU A 431 -11.36 -11.64 17.61
N LEU A 432 -10.48 -12.27 18.40
CA LEU A 432 -10.41 -12.00 19.83
C LEU A 432 -9.86 -10.59 20.10
N ILE A 433 -8.82 -10.18 19.36
CA ILE A 433 -8.26 -8.83 19.45
C ILE A 433 -9.29 -7.78 19.00
N SER A 434 -10.13 -8.10 18.00
CA SER A 434 -11.16 -7.16 17.55
C SER A 434 -12.24 -6.87 18.60
N LEU A 435 -12.36 -7.69 19.65
CA LEU A 435 -13.20 -7.38 20.83
C LEU A 435 -12.73 -6.12 21.56
N LEU A 436 -11.50 -5.64 21.36
CA LEU A 436 -11.07 -4.34 21.85
C LEU A 436 -11.94 -3.19 21.31
N ALA A 437 -12.66 -3.38 20.20
CA ALA A 437 -13.65 -2.42 19.72
C ALA A 437 -14.78 -2.14 20.75
N PHE A 438 -15.06 -3.06 21.69
CA PHE A 438 -16.02 -2.84 22.78
C PHE A 438 -15.58 -1.78 23.79
N LEU A 439 -14.31 -1.35 23.79
CA LEU A 439 -13.85 -0.26 24.64
C LEU A 439 -14.61 1.05 24.38
N GLN A 440 -15.18 1.23 23.17
CA GLN A 440 -16.02 2.39 22.82
C GLN A 440 -17.41 2.36 23.49
N VAL A 441 -17.79 1.25 24.12
CA VAL A 441 -19.07 1.16 24.87
C VAL A 441 -18.93 1.79 26.25
N SER A 442 -17.76 1.64 26.88
CA SER A 442 -17.48 2.18 28.21
C SER A 442 -16.78 3.54 28.19
N ASN A 443 -16.12 3.89 27.09
CA ASN A 443 -15.38 5.14 26.92
C ASN A 443 -15.88 5.86 25.66
N ASP A 444 -15.59 7.15 25.57
CA ASP A 444 -15.86 7.91 24.35
C ASP A 444 -15.13 7.28 23.14
N ALA A 445 -15.87 7.05 22.04
CA ALA A 445 -15.35 6.40 20.85
C ALA A 445 -14.15 7.16 20.25
N ALA A 446 -14.11 8.49 20.37
CA ALA A 446 -13.01 9.30 19.86
C ALA A 446 -11.70 9.09 20.64
N VAL A 447 -11.79 8.82 21.94
CA VAL A 447 -10.63 8.53 22.80
C VAL A 447 -10.05 7.17 22.44
N VAL A 448 -10.89 6.13 22.38
CA VAL A 448 -10.47 4.77 22.02
C VAL A 448 -9.89 4.72 20.61
N LEU A 449 -10.53 5.42 19.67
CA LEU A 449 -10.04 5.51 18.30
C LEU A 449 -8.68 6.22 18.24
N ASN A 450 -8.45 7.26 19.06
CA ASN A 450 -7.13 7.90 19.15
C ASN A 450 -6.05 6.93 19.66
N TRP A 451 -6.34 6.12 20.68
CA TRP A 451 -5.40 5.12 21.17
C TRP A 451 -5.00 4.11 20.09
N PHE A 452 -5.96 3.63 19.30
CA PHE A 452 -5.68 2.72 18.18
C PHE A 452 -4.87 3.42 17.09
N VAL A 453 -5.23 4.65 16.72
CA VAL A 453 -4.47 5.45 15.74
C VAL A 453 -3.02 5.60 16.19
N SER A 454 -2.77 6.03 17.42
CA SER A 454 -1.40 6.25 17.94
C SER A 454 -0.54 4.98 17.90
N LEU A 455 -1.10 3.85 18.34
CA LEU A 455 -0.41 2.55 18.32
C LEU A 455 -0.11 2.10 16.90
N VAL A 456 -1.11 2.16 16.01
CA VAL A 456 -1.00 1.75 14.61
C VAL A 456 0.01 2.63 13.87
N THR A 457 -0.03 3.95 14.07
CA THR A 457 0.92 4.89 13.48
C THR A 457 2.35 4.58 13.90
N ALA A 458 2.61 4.34 15.19
CA ALA A 458 3.94 3.96 15.66
C ALA A 458 4.43 2.67 15.00
N SER A 459 3.58 1.64 14.95
CA SER A 459 3.92 0.37 14.32
C SER A 459 4.19 0.50 12.81
N GLN A 460 3.39 1.29 12.10
CA GLN A 460 3.54 1.58 10.68
C GLN A 460 4.87 2.26 10.38
N LEU A 461 5.23 3.29 11.16
CA LEU A 461 6.48 4.01 11.00
C LEU A 461 7.71 3.14 11.27
N ILE A 462 7.62 2.22 12.24
CA ILE A 462 8.64 1.21 12.48
C ILE A 462 8.77 0.27 11.27
N ASN A 463 7.66 -0.20 10.69
CA ASN A 463 7.69 -1.05 9.50
C ASN A 463 8.35 -0.34 8.30
N PHE A 464 8.04 0.93 8.06
CA PHE A 464 8.68 1.69 6.99
C PHE A 464 10.17 1.92 7.24
N SER A 465 10.56 2.13 8.49
CA SER A 465 11.97 2.20 8.90
C SER A 465 12.68 0.86 8.65
N VAL A 466 12.05 -0.26 9.00
CA VAL A 466 12.55 -1.62 8.73
C VAL A 466 12.73 -1.85 7.23
N MET A 467 11.76 -1.47 6.40
CA MET A 467 11.83 -1.63 4.94
C MET A 467 13.00 -0.83 4.34
N ALA A 468 13.13 0.44 4.70
CA ALA A 468 14.20 1.30 4.23
C ALA A 468 15.58 0.79 4.66
N TYR A 469 15.68 0.33 5.91
CA TYR A 469 16.92 -0.22 6.44
C TYR A 469 17.32 -1.56 5.80
N THR A 470 16.35 -2.45 5.60
CA THR A 470 16.53 -3.73 4.90
C THR A 470 17.04 -3.50 3.48
N PHE A 471 16.55 -2.46 2.79
CA PHE A 471 17.07 -2.08 1.48
C PHE A 471 18.53 -1.62 1.52
N ILE A 472 18.93 -0.86 2.54
CA ILE A 472 20.34 -0.44 2.70
C ILE A 472 21.25 -1.67 2.86
N ALA A 473 20.82 -2.67 3.64
CA ALA A 473 21.56 -3.93 3.79
C ALA A 473 21.62 -4.73 2.48
N PHE A 474 20.49 -4.87 1.78
CA PHE A 474 20.39 -5.50 0.47
C PHE A 474 21.33 -4.85 -0.56
N LYS A 475 21.33 -3.52 -0.65
CA LYS A 475 22.20 -2.78 -1.58
C LYS A 475 23.68 -3.00 -1.25
N LYS A 476 24.05 -2.95 0.04
CA LYS A 476 25.44 -3.23 0.46
C LYS A 476 25.85 -4.65 0.09
N ALA A 477 24.97 -5.64 0.27
CA ALA A 477 25.23 -7.02 -0.14
C ALA A 477 25.45 -7.14 -1.67
N LEU A 478 24.62 -6.49 -2.49
CA LEU A 478 24.81 -6.47 -3.95
C LEU A 478 26.19 -5.90 -4.34
N GLU A 479 26.58 -4.77 -3.73
CA GLU A 479 27.86 -4.12 -4.01
C GLU A 479 29.05 -4.98 -3.59
N THR A 480 28.99 -5.59 -2.40
CA THR A 480 30.06 -6.46 -1.90
C THR A 480 30.18 -7.77 -2.68
N GLN A 481 29.06 -8.34 -3.14
CA GLN A 481 29.04 -9.59 -3.91
C GLN A 481 29.24 -9.38 -5.42
N GLY A 482 29.46 -8.14 -5.88
CA GLY A 482 29.75 -7.82 -7.27
C GLY A 482 28.56 -7.96 -8.24
N ILE A 483 27.32 -7.96 -7.72
CA ILE A 483 26.12 -8.02 -8.55
C ILE A 483 25.78 -6.61 -9.02
N ASP A 484 25.93 -6.37 -10.33
CA ASP A 484 25.62 -5.06 -10.90
C ASP A 484 24.12 -4.76 -10.76
N ARG A 485 23.80 -3.59 -10.23
CA ARG A 485 22.43 -3.12 -10.01
C ARG A 485 21.64 -2.96 -11.32
N ASN A 486 22.32 -2.83 -12.47
CA ASN A 486 21.64 -2.80 -13.77
C ASN A 486 21.17 -4.19 -14.24
N SER A 487 21.67 -5.26 -13.63
CA SER A 487 21.18 -6.62 -13.90
C SER A 487 19.81 -6.89 -13.26
N LEU A 488 19.37 -6.03 -12.33
CA LEU A 488 18.12 -6.21 -11.62
C LEU A 488 16.89 -6.01 -12.55
N PRO A 489 15.81 -6.79 -12.35
CA PRO A 489 14.58 -6.66 -13.14
C PRO A 489 13.96 -5.25 -13.09
N TYR A 490 14.17 -4.55 -11.98
CA TYR A 490 13.78 -3.17 -11.81
C TYR A 490 14.82 -2.43 -10.97
N LYS A 491 15.21 -1.25 -11.46
CA LYS A 491 16.14 -0.34 -10.79
C LYS A 491 15.37 0.89 -10.34
N SER A 492 15.33 1.13 -9.04
CA SER A 492 14.72 2.32 -8.47
C SER A 492 15.62 3.55 -8.61
N TRP A 493 15.04 4.73 -8.46
CA TRP A 493 15.67 6.02 -8.67
C TRP A 493 16.22 6.57 -7.35
N TRP A 494 17.26 7.41 -7.43
CA TRP A 494 17.85 8.10 -6.27
C TRP A 494 18.41 7.22 -5.14
N GLN A 495 18.66 5.93 -5.39
CA GLN A 495 19.32 5.09 -4.39
C GLN A 495 20.82 5.39 -4.31
N PRO A 496 21.43 5.40 -3.11
CA PRO A 496 20.84 5.06 -1.80
C PRO A 496 20.21 6.23 -1.03
N PHE A 497 20.26 7.47 -1.56
CA PHE A 497 19.75 8.64 -0.86
C PHE A 497 18.27 8.50 -0.47
N SER A 498 17.46 7.96 -1.38
CA SER A 498 16.04 7.65 -1.15
C SER A 498 15.85 6.77 0.10
N ALA A 499 16.64 5.72 0.27
CA ALA A 499 16.57 4.84 1.43
C ALA A 499 16.94 5.54 2.75
N TYR A 500 18.00 6.35 2.75
CA TYR A 500 18.38 7.11 3.96
C TYR A 500 17.35 8.18 4.33
N TYR A 501 16.80 8.88 3.34
CA TYR A 501 15.74 9.87 3.56
C TYR A 501 14.49 9.22 4.17
N ALA A 502 14.03 8.09 3.61
CA ALA A 502 12.92 7.31 4.14
C ALA A 502 13.18 6.82 5.57
N LEU A 503 14.36 6.24 5.81
CA LEU A 503 14.75 5.71 7.11
C LEU A 503 14.76 6.79 8.18
N VAL A 504 15.49 7.89 7.96
CA VAL A 504 15.63 8.97 8.94
C VAL A 504 14.27 9.62 9.20
N GLY A 505 13.47 9.89 8.15
CA GLY A 505 12.16 10.50 8.29
C GLY A 505 11.18 9.64 9.09
N CYS A 506 11.02 8.36 8.73
CA CYS A 506 10.13 7.45 9.42
C CYS A 506 10.59 7.19 10.86
N PHE A 507 11.90 7.04 11.07
CA PHE A 507 12.47 6.81 12.38
C PHE A 507 12.26 8.02 13.32
N ILE A 508 12.53 9.24 12.85
CA ILE A 508 12.27 10.46 13.64
C ILE A 508 10.78 10.57 13.96
N MET A 509 9.91 10.39 12.96
CA MET A 509 8.47 10.50 13.17
C MET A 509 7.92 9.46 14.13
N THR A 510 8.57 8.30 14.26
CA THR A 510 8.21 7.27 15.26
C THR A 510 8.26 7.83 16.68
N PHE A 511 9.25 8.67 16.99
CA PHE A 511 9.37 9.29 18.32
C PHE A 511 8.55 10.57 18.45
N VAL A 512 8.40 11.31 17.35
CA VAL A 512 7.64 12.56 17.33
C VAL A 512 6.13 12.31 17.42
N GLY A 513 5.61 11.16 16.98
CA GLY A 513 4.17 10.86 16.99
C GLY A 513 3.45 11.12 18.31
N GLY A 514 4.11 10.85 19.45
CA GLY A 514 3.56 11.05 20.79
C GLY A 514 3.92 12.38 21.45
N TYR A 515 4.53 13.35 20.75
CA TYR A 515 5.18 14.51 21.38
C TYR A 515 4.27 15.32 22.33
N THR A 516 2.96 15.29 22.10
CA THR A 516 1.96 16.04 22.89
C THR A 516 2.01 15.73 24.38
N VAL A 517 2.38 14.50 24.77
CA VAL A 517 2.47 14.10 26.18
C VAL A 517 3.61 14.80 26.93
N PHE A 518 4.58 15.34 26.20
CA PHE A 518 5.71 16.09 26.77
C PHE A 518 5.45 17.60 26.84
N LEU A 519 4.30 18.08 26.38
CA LEU A 519 3.92 19.48 26.55
C LEU A 519 3.50 19.74 28.01
N PRO A 520 3.90 20.86 28.62
CA PRO A 520 3.47 21.27 29.95
C PRO A 520 1.94 21.21 30.11
N GLY A 521 1.45 20.41 31.06
CA GLY A 521 0.02 20.26 31.36
C GLY A 521 -0.72 19.19 30.54
N PHE A 522 -0.07 18.49 29.61
CA PHE A 522 -0.69 17.48 28.74
C PHE A 522 -0.24 16.04 29.05
N TRP A 523 0.32 15.80 30.24
CA TRP A 523 0.74 14.46 30.65
C TRP A 523 -0.47 13.54 30.84
N ASP A 524 -0.55 12.50 30.03
CA ASP A 524 -1.57 11.46 30.12
C ASP A 524 -0.93 10.08 29.94
N VAL A 525 -1.11 9.22 30.94
CA VAL A 525 -0.47 7.91 31.00
C VAL A 525 -0.95 6.98 29.88
N PRO A 526 -2.27 6.83 29.61
CA PRO A 526 -2.76 6.09 28.45
C PRO A 526 -2.15 6.57 27.12
N ASN A 527 -2.18 7.87 26.84
CA ASN A 527 -1.66 8.40 25.59
C ASN A 527 -0.15 8.16 25.44
N PHE A 528 0.63 8.28 26.53
CA PHE A 528 2.05 7.96 26.52
C PHE A 528 2.27 6.47 26.20
N LEU A 529 1.55 5.57 26.88
CA LEU A 529 1.68 4.14 26.65
C LEU A 529 1.30 3.78 25.21
N PHE A 530 0.13 4.18 24.73
CA PHE A 530 -0.31 3.84 23.36
C PHE A 530 0.59 4.43 22.27
N SER A 531 1.14 5.64 22.47
CA SER A 531 2.02 6.28 21.47
C SER A 531 3.42 5.66 21.42
N TYR A 532 3.94 5.15 22.54
CA TYR A 532 5.32 4.66 22.63
C TYR A 532 5.46 3.15 22.88
N MET A 533 4.35 2.43 23.07
CA MET A 533 4.37 0.98 23.34
C MET A 533 5.08 0.22 22.23
N MET A 534 4.78 0.49 20.97
CA MET A 534 5.41 -0.23 19.84
C MET A 534 6.91 0.10 19.72
N CYS A 535 7.31 1.32 20.10
CA CYS A 535 8.71 1.73 20.18
C CYS A 535 9.48 0.92 21.24
N ALA A 536 8.82 0.44 22.29
CA ALA A 536 9.41 -0.44 23.31
C ALA A 536 9.29 -1.93 22.93
N VAL A 537 8.14 -2.36 22.42
CA VAL A 537 7.86 -3.76 22.05
C VAL A 537 8.80 -4.24 20.95
N PHE A 538 9.08 -3.43 19.93
CA PHE A 538 9.95 -3.84 18.83
C PHE A 538 11.38 -4.19 19.30
N PRO A 539 12.10 -3.32 20.06
CA PRO A 539 13.38 -3.67 20.68
C PRO A 539 13.30 -4.87 21.61
N VAL A 540 12.25 -4.99 22.43
CA VAL A 540 12.09 -6.13 23.34
C VAL A 540 11.97 -7.45 22.57
N LEU A 541 11.20 -7.48 21.49
CA LEU A 541 11.09 -8.66 20.62
C LEU A 541 12.42 -8.97 19.92
N PHE A 542 13.09 -7.94 19.39
CA PHE A 542 14.39 -8.09 18.74
C PHE A 542 15.45 -8.65 19.70
N VAL A 543 15.63 -8.00 20.85
CA VAL A 543 16.62 -8.36 21.86
C VAL A 543 16.27 -9.69 22.52
N GLY A 544 15.00 -9.93 22.83
CA GLY A 544 14.52 -11.19 23.39
C GLY A 544 14.80 -12.38 22.48
N TRP A 545 14.48 -12.27 21.18
CA TRP A 545 14.81 -13.32 20.21
C TRP A 545 16.32 -13.51 20.08
N LYS A 546 17.08 -12.41 20.07
CA LYS A 546 18.53 -12.44 19.97
C LYS A 546 19.19 -13.14 21.16
N PHE A 547 18.67 -12.98 22.38
CA PHE A 547 19.19 -13.70 23.56
C PHE A 547 18.82 -15.19 23.54
N ILE A 548 17.60 -15.54 23.12
CA ILE A 548 17.11 -16.93 23.11
C ILE A 548 17.81 -17.74 22.00
N LYS A 549 17.89 -17.19 20.79
CA LYS A 549 18.39 -17.88 19.59
C LYS A 549 19.83 -17.52 19.22
N LYS A 550 20.45 -16.56 19.92
CA LYS A 550 21.84 -16.12 19.70
C LYS A 550 22.13 -15.76 18.24
N THR A 551 21.17 -15.11 17.59
CA THR A 551 21.29 -14.72 16.17
C THR A 551 22.32 -13.61 15.99
N LYS A 552 22.91 -13.54 14.81
CA LYS A 552 23.95 -12.57 14.46
C LYS A 552 23.47 -11.67 13.34
N TRP A 553 23.97 -10.45 13.39
CA TRP A 553 23.87 -9.52 12.29
C TRP A 553 24.65 -10.07 11.10
N LEU A 554 23.98 -10.24 9.96
CA LEU A 554 24.60 -10.77 8.75
C LEU A 554 25.57 -9.74 8.18
N LYS A 555 26.78 -10.18 7.85
CA LYS A 555 27.69 -9.34 7.08
C LYS A 555 27.26 -9.30 5.62
N PRO A 556 27.55 -8.22 4.87
CA PRO A 556 27.17 -8.12 3.46
C PRO A 556 27.63 -9.31 2.59
N GLU A 557 28.76 -9.94 2.92
CA GLU A 557 29.26 -11.13 2.21
C GLU A 557 28.44 -12.40 2.51
N GLU A 558 27.82 -12.47 3.68
CA GLU A 558 27.06 -13.63 4.18
C GLU A 558 25.57 -13.57 3.80
N VAL A 559 25.12 -12.42 3.28
CA VAL A 559 23.72 -12.23 2.88
C VAL A 559 23.39 -13.11 1.68
N ASP A 560 22.37 -13.95 1.84
CA ASP A 560 21.88 -14.80 0.76
C ASP A 560 21.06 -13.98 -0.24
N LEU A 561 21.61 -13.76 -1.44
CA LEU A 561 20.91 -13.10 -2.55
C LEU A 561 20.33 -14.08 -3.58
N THR A 562 20.69 -15.36 -3.56
CA THR A 562 20.40 -16.32 -4.64
C THR A 562 19.24 -17.27 -4.35
N LYS A 563 18.93 -17.56 -3.09
CA LYS A 563 17.81 -18.42 -2.69
C LYS A 563 16.48 -17.96 -3.30
N ASP A 564 15.69 -18.93 -3.73
CA ASP A 564 14.42 -18.80 -4.45
C ASP A 564 14.53 -18.21 -5.88
N LEU A 565 15.68 -17.63 -6.28
CA LEU A 565 15.80 -16.99 -7.61
C LEU A 565 15.74 -17.99 -8.76
N ASP A 566 16.30 -19.19 -8.60
CA ASP A 566 16.31 -20.22 -9.64
C ASP A 566 14.90 -20.73 -9.94
N GLU A 567 14.11 -20.97 -8.89
CA GLU A 567 12.70 -21.36 -9.00
C GLU A 567 11.88 -20.24 -9.66
N ILE A 568 12.11 -18.99 -9.27
CA ILE A 568 11.46 -17.82 -9.89
C ILE A 568 11.86 -17.72 -11.37
N ALA A 569 13.13 -17.92 -11.71
CA ALA A 569 13.62 -17.86 -13.09
C ALA A 569 13.06 -19.00 -13.95
N GLU A 570 12.93 -20.20 -13.38
CA GLU A 570 12.29 -21.34 -14.05
C GLU A 570 10.80 -21.09 -14.29
N TYR A 571 10.09 -20.60 -13.28
CA TYR A 571 8.69 -20.20 -13.41
C TYR A 571 8.51 -19.15 -14.51
N GLU A 572 9.38 -18.14 -14.58
CA GLU A 572 9.34 -17.13 -15.63
C GLU A 572 9.60 -17.67 -17.04
N ARG A 573 10.54 -18.61 -17.18
CA ARG A 573 10.82 -19.27 -18.47
C ARG A 573 9.64 -20.11 -18.96
N ASN A 574 8.93 -20.75 -18.02
CA ASN A 574 7.81 -21.63 -18.32
C ASN A 574 6.45 -20.90 -18.36
N TYR A 575 6.41 -19.60 -18.03
CA TYR A 575 5.17 -18.83 -18.02
C TYR A 575 4.68 -18.54 -19.44
N VAL A 576 3.56 -19.18 -19.81
CA VAL A 576 2.83 -18.88 -21.06
C VAL A 576 1.68 -17.92 -20.75
N PRO A 577 1.63 -16.72 -21.35
CA PRO A 577 0.52 -15.79 -21.17
C PRO A 577 -0.79 -16.44 -21.64
N LYS A 578 -1.76 -16.59 -20.73
CA LYS A 578 -3.10 -17.03 -21.11
C LYS A 578 -3.86 -15.83 -21.71
N PRO A 579 -4.40 -15.93 -22.95
CA PRO A 579 -5.23 -14.86 -23.49
C PRO A 579 -6.49 -14.67 -22.60
N PRO A 580 -6.99 -13.42 -22.45
CA PRO A 580 -8.20 -13.16 -21.68
C PRO A 580 -9.38 -13.93 -22.28
N ARG A 581 -10.26 -14.50 -21.43
CA ARG A 581 -11.41 -15.26 -21.95
C ARG A 581 -12.41 -14.30 -22.63
N PRO A 582 -13.14 -14.73 -23.69
CA PRO A 582 -14.12 -13.88 -24.37
C PRO A 582 -15.24 -13.32 -23.47
N SER A 583 -15.55 -13.98 -22.35
CA SER A 583 -16.50 -13.49 -21.34
C SER A 583 -15.93 -12.36 -20.46
N GLU A 584 -14.62 -12.11 -20.52
CA GLU A 584 -13.92 -11.03 -19.80
C GLU A 584 -13.68 -9.80 -20.69
N THR A 585 -13.78 -9.94 -22.02
CA THR A 585 -13.58 -8.84 -22.99
C THR A 585 -14.75 -7.87 -23.10
N SER A 586 -15.94 -8.18 -22.54
CA SER A 586 -17.06 -7.25 -22.53
C SER A 586 -16.93 -6.13 -21.48
N PHE A 587 -16.02 -6.27 -20.52
CA PHE A 587 -15.82 -5.31 -19.42
C PHE A 587 -14.44 -4.64 -19.39
N SER A 588 -13.53 -4.98 -20.33
CA SER A 588 -12.33 -4.18 -20.56
C SER A 588 -12.68 -3.00 -21.46
N ALA A 589 -12.58 -1.78 -20.94
CA ALA A 589 -12.65 -0.57 -21.75
C ALA A 589 -11.75 -0.69 -23.00
N PRO A 590 -12.20 -0.25 -24.18
CA PRO A 590 -11.52 -0.54 -25.44
C PRO A 590 -10.17 0.17 -25.52
N LYS A 591 -9.10 -0.59 -25.82
CA LYS A 591 -7.84 -0.19 -26.51
C LYS A 591 -7.13 1.14 -26.16
N VAL A 592 -7.40 1.79 -25.02
CA VAL A 592 -6.63 2.99 -24.62
C VAL A 592 -5.19 2.63 -24.23
N ASP A 593 -4.95 1.42 -23.71
CA ASP A 593 -3.64 1.02 -23.17
C ASP A 593 -2.57 0.71 -24.26
N GLU A 594 -2.97 0.23 -25.45
CA GLU A 594 -2.02 -0.03 -26.55
C GLU A 594 -1.67 1.26 -27.30
N GLU A 595 -2.61 2.20 -27.44
CA GLU A 595 -2.34 3.51 -28.03
C GLU A 595 -1.45 4.36 -27.11
N PHE A 596 -1.66 4.32 -25.78
CA PHE A 596 -0.76 4.98 -24.82
C PHE A 596 0.62 4.32 -24.71
N ALA A 597 0.71 2.99 -24.89
CA ALA A 597 1.99 2.28 -24.89
C ALA A 597 2.82 2.55 -26.16
N ALA A 598 2.17 2.67 -27.32
CA ALA A 598 2.81 3.10 -28.57
C ALA A 598 3.23 4.58 -28.50
N TYR A 599 2.42 5.45 -27.90
CA TYR A 599 2.73 6.87 -27.74
C TYR A 599 3.84 7.13 -26.70
N GLY A 600 3.99 6.25 -25.70
CA GLY A 600 5.00 6.36 -24.64
C GLY A 600 6.40 5.84 -25.02
N ALA A 601 6.55 5.18 -26.17
CA ALA A 601 7.84 4.64 -26.60
C ALA A 601 8.73 5.66 -27.32
N GLU A 602 8.17 6.78 -27.81
CA GLU A 602 8.88 7.69 -28.72
C GLU A 602 9.37 9.02 -28.14
N ARG A 603 9.10 9.35 -26.85
CA ARG A 603 9.68 10.56 -26.22
C ARG A 603 10.04 10.39 -24.75
N LYS A 604 11.22 9.84 -24.49
CA LYS A 604 11.89 9.90 -23.18
C LYS A 604 12.61 11.25 -23.00
N THR A 605 11.85 12.33 -22.77
CA THR A 605 12.32 13.58 -22.12
C THR A 605 11.19 14.62 -21.97
N ASP A 606 10.11 14.52 -22.73
CA ASP A 606 9.13 15.60 -22.82
C ASP A 606 7.94 15.50 -21.85
N THR A 607 7.70 14.40 -21.15
CA THR A 607 6.47 14.26 -20.32
C THR A 607 6.52 14.99 -18.97
N ALA A 608 7.70 15.11 -18.35
CA ALA A 608 7.87 15.93 -17.15
C ALA A 608 7.83 17.43 -17.50
N GLN A 609 8.43 17.81 -18.63
CA GLN A 609 8.37 19.16 -19.17
C GLN A 609 6.97 19.51 -19.66
N ALA A 610 6.24 18.59 -20.29
CA ALA A 610 4.87 18.81 -20.76
C ALA A 610 3.86 18.92 -19.60
N LEU A 611 4.06 18.22 -18.48
CA LEU A 611 3.21 18.38 -17.28
C LEU A 611 3.56 19.67 -16.52
N LEU A 612 4.85 20.03 -16.46
CA LEU A 612 5.28 21.33 -15.94
C LEU A 612 4.79 22.47 -16.82
N ASP A 613 4.87 22.35 -18.15
CA ASP A 613 4.40 23.34 -19.13
C ASP A 613 2.87 23.36 -19.22
N LEU A 614 2.15 22.27 -18.98
CA LEU A 614 0.69 22.30 -18.80
C LEU A 614 0.32 23.02 -17.51
N SER A 615 1.06 22.78 -16.42
CA SER A 615 0.85 23.46 -15.14
C SER A 615 1.22 24.95 -15.20
N MET A 616 2.30 25.31 -15.89
CA MET A 616 2.73 26.68 -16.13
C MET A 616 1.87 27.39 -17.17
N SER A 617 1.40 26.72 -18.22
CA SER A 617 0.44 27.28 -19.18
C SER A 617 -0.94 27.45 -18.56
N MET A 618 -1.38 26.57 -17.64
CA MET A 618 -2.60 26.78 -16.85
C MET A 618 -2.43 27.93 -15.85
N LEU A 619 -1.26 28.08 -15.21
CA LEU A 619 -0.95 29.23 -14.34
C LEU A 619 -0.82 30.55 -15.14
N LEU A 620 -0.28 30.52 -16.37
CA LEU A 620 -0.13 31.67 -17.25
C LEU A 620 -1.43 32.04 -17.98
N GLN A 621 -2.34 31.08 -18.24
CA GLN A 621 -3.70 31.39 -18.71
C GLN A 621 -4.58 32.05 -17.63
N VAL A 622 -4.24 31.88 -16.35
CA VAL A 622 -4.81 32.69 -15.25
C VAL A 622 -4.19 34.10 -15.21
N SER A 623 -2.96 34.29 -15.71
CA SER A 623 -2.26 35.59 -15.73
C SER A 623 -2.44 36.42 -17.02
N LYS A 624 -2.89 35.85 -18.14
CA LYS A 624 -3.15 36.60 -19.39
C LYS A 624 -4.62 36.48 -19.81
N LYS A 625 -5.46 37.38 -19.27
CA LYS A 625 -6.68 37.80 -19.97
C LYS A 625 -6.33 38.96 -20.92
N PRO A 626 -6.71 38.93 -22.21
CA PRO A 626 -6.38 39.99 -23.15
C PRO A 626 -7.23 41.24 -22.88
N ARG A 627 -6.57 42.41 -22.95
CA ARG A 627 -7.15 43.77 -22.84
C ARG A 627 -8.31 44.07 -23.82
N HIS A 628 -8.62 43.19 -24.76
CA HIS A 628 -9.60 43.43 -25.83
C HIS A 628 -11.09 43.26 -25.46
N ARG A 629 -11.42 42.74 -24.25
CA ARG A 629 -12.83 42.54 -23.83
C ARG A 629 -13.40 43.67 -22.96
N LEU A 630 -12.56 44.61 -22.54
CA LEU A 630 -12.95 45.80 -21.75
C LEU A 630 -13.33 47.00 -22.62
N GLU A 631 -12.76 47.16 -23.81
CA GLU A 631 -13.15 48.24 -24.74
C GLU A 631 -14.49 47.97 -25.45
N SER A 632 -14.77 46.71 -25.79
CA SER A 632 -16.04 46.32 -26.41
C SER A 632 -17.23 46.46 -25.45
N SER A 633 -17.03 46.19 -24.16
CA SER A 633 -18.08 46.38 -23.13
C SER A 633 -18.30 47.87 -22.82
N ARG A 634 -17.25 48.69 -22.79
CA ARG A 634 -17.37 50.16 -22.63
C ARG A 634 -18.02 50.83 -23.85
N LEU A 635 -17.77 50.35 -25.07
CA LEU A 635 -18.42 50.86 -26.28
C LEU A 635 -19.88 50.44 -26.41
N LEU A 636 -20.25 49.25 -25.90
CA LEU A 636 -21.63 48.79 -25.83
C LEU A 636 -22.43 49.52 -24.72
N GLU A 637 -21.81 49.82 -23.58
CA GLU A 637 -22.42 50.66 -22.54
C GLU A 637 -22.53 52.14 -22.97
N ALA A 638 -21.56 52.68 -23.71
CA ALA A 638 -21.62 54.03 -24.30
C ALA A 638 -22.61 54.15 -25.48
N ARG A 639 -23.00 53.03 -26.11
CA ARG A 639 -24.12 52.98 -27.08
C ARG A 639 -25.48 52.86 -26.38
N ARG A 640 -25.58 52.06 -25.31
CA ARG A 640 -26.80 51.96 -24.48
C ARG A 640 -27.11 53.23 -23.69
N GLY A 641 -26.10 53.99 -23.28
CA GLY A 641 -26.28 55.31 -22.65
C GLY A 641 -26.89 56.34 -23.61
N ARG A 642 -26.37 56.40 -24.84
CA ARG A 642 -26.85 57.34 -25.87
C ARG A 642 -28.25 57.00 -26.42
N GLU A 643 -28.65 55.73 -26.49
CA GLU A 643 -30.03 55.37 -26.85
C GLU A 643 -31.04 55.71 -25.75
N LYS A 644 -30.63 55.70 -24.47
CA LYS A 644 -31.49 56.13 -23.37
C LYS A 644 -31.66 57.65 -23.32
N GLU A 645 -30.60 58.44 -23.48
CA GLU A 645 -30.70 59.90 -23.54
C GLU A 645 -31.59 60.38 -24.72
N CYS A 646 -31.46 59.75 -25.89
CA CYS A 646 -32.26 60.10 -27.07
C CYS A 646 -33.75 59.72 -26.94
N THR A 647 -34.08 58.81 -26.02
CA THR A 647 -35.48 58.44 -25.70
C THR A 647 -36.08 59.35 -24.63
N PHE A 648 -35.26 59.88 -23.71
CA PHE A 648 -35.72 60.84 -22.68
C PHE A 648 -35.92 62.27 -23.22
N GLU A 649 -35.13 62.71 -24.22
CA GLU A 649 -35.36 64.01 -24.90
C GLU A 649 -36.66 64.03 -25.72
N ARG A 650 -37.14 62.89 -26.24
CA ARG A 650 -38.42 62.81 -26.96
C ARG A 650 -39.66 62.77 -26.05
N LEU A 651 -39.49 62.56 -24.73
CA LEU A 651 -40.59 62.41 -23.78
C LEU A 651 -40.73 63.58 -22.79
N GLY A 652 -39.86 64.59 -22.84
CA GLY A 652 -40.04 65.84 -22.10
C GLY A 652 -40.03 65.71 -20.57
N ILE A 653 -39.37 64.69 -20.01
CA ILE A 653 -39.30 64.48 -18.56
C ILE A 653 -37.94 64.96 -18.05
N ASN A 654 -37.97 66.03 -17.25
CA ASN A 654 -36.79 66.61 -16.60
C ASN A 654 -36.61 65.96 -15.22
N VAL A 655 -35.48 65.31 -14.95
CA VAL A 655 -35.16 64.76 -13.61
C VAL A 655 -33.79 65.29 -13.17
N PRO A 656 -33.66 65.89 -11.96
CA PRO A 656 -32.42 66.49 -11.48
C PRO A 656 -31.45 65.43 -10.93
N GLY A 657 -30.16 65.70 -11.11
CA GLY A 657 -29.09 64.74 -10.95
C GLY A 657 -28.67 64.40 -9.53
N GLN A 658 -28.09 63.20 -9.42
CA GLN A 658 -26.87 62.90 -8.66
C GLN A 658 -26.04 61.87 -9.43
#